data_AF-C7XAP3-F1
#
_entry.id   AF-C7XAP3-F1
#
_cell.length_a   1.000
_cell.length_b   1.000
_cell.length_c   1.000
_cell.angle_alpha   90.00
_cell.angle_beta   90.00
_cell.angle_gamma   90.00
#
_symmetry.space_group_name_H-M   'P 1'
#
loop_
_entity.id
_entity.type
_entity.pdbx_description
1 polymer ?
#
loop_
_entity_poly.entity_id
_entity_poly.type
_entity_poly.pdbx_seq_one_letter_code
_entity_poly.pdbx_strand_id
1 'polypeptide(L)'
;MSTQSILTAVNNSWPEFNPSSFSPNQTYVVTTTKTLTSNVILSENITLIFAGGKIASNASNTTRILKGNNTHIIAPISLIFEKEIQLDGSWIMDRAYPQWFGAKNNDENTDSSDAINKAIQFKRVGEVFLPRGQYYINKTINVKVGIILRGEKAYTYKDTNNTSQNDYLNQGTIISPRPNSGLSFSGNFLVKVNVSGDNPENGTWEYAYTEYHTEISNIYFCNLNSSIKNLRGILFAGCINIQYCRWKGFVQAVASTHQNYSDGKSIIHCHFSTEYVTHTQDLYAFDLQGMGDALLFKYNMIQPNGKWIDTNNIQHFLGGLALNQSLGAEICDNIINANILIKNSKGVIFQANHCEGKETQLRIMCSSAIISSCYFEKGSVPSISIQDPTANNYDISNISLENIVFAYYENEYEDENKTQPRNIERYDLQTDGKVNLSIKNSFRHWVERDWINRSAPYGMEICNNDVSSSPIDKFNNHSYLLSNRGALTTGFSVIQDHAVSTKNLTMSGATNSHVDWHKDPGTYSYSANIVWDKTRKLTTPISSTFTVENISNFGVLITLFGGDTFGYHTFIRIFRTKGTSSSFEYCDVALCGCKHLYDNGNSICGFEWKTGSQEKQVGVIPNGAIQFSGDNIICRSTSYPVVGTWTDGDIIYNTGTTTPTLWIRVNGNWIAK
;
A
#
# COMPACT_ATOMS: atom_id res chain seq x y z
N MET A 1 -0.87 27.78 44.21
CA MET A 1 -1.01 26.91 45.41
C MET A 1 -0.10 25.72 45.23
N SER A 2 0.73 25.39 46.22
CA SER A 2 1.59 24.20 46.14
C SER A 2 0.75 22.93 46.33
N THR A 3 1.14 21.82 45.71
CA THR A 3 0.50 20.50 45.91
C THR A 3 0.41 20.14 47.39
N GLN A 4 1.42 20.55 48.18
CA GLN A 4 1.46 20.42 49.63
C GLN A 4 0.28 21.12 50.33
N SER A 5 -0.04 22.36 49.95
CA SER A 5 -1.14 23.15 50.57
C SER A 5 -2.53 22.57 50.28
N ILE A 6 -2.71 21.94 49.11
CA ILE A 6 -3.94 21.22 48.74
C ILE A 6 -4.04 19.90 49.52
N LEU A 7 -2.94 19.15 49.63
CA LEU A 7 -2.87 17.91 50.40
C LEU A 7 -3.19 18.12 51.89
N THR A 8 -2.70 19.21 52.50
CA THR A 8 -3.02 19.55 53.90
C THR A 8 -4.49 19.92 54.11
N ALA A 9 -5.13 20.58 53.15
CA ALA A 9 -6.56 20.91 53.22
C ALA A 9 -7.46 19.67 53.04
N VAL A 10 -7.07 18.72 52.18
CA VAL A 10 -7.79 17.46 51.97
C VAL A 10 -7.69 16.55 53.21
N ASN A 11 -6.53 16.51 53.87
CA ASN A 11 -6.28 15.64 55.03
C ASN A 11 -7.13 16.00 56.26
N ASN A 12 -7.58 17.26 56.37
CA ASN A 12 -8.43 17.71 57.47
C ASN A 12 -9.94 17.53 57.21
N SER A 13 -10.33 17.13 55.99
CA SER A 13 -11.73 17.13 55.55
C SER A 13 -12.37 15.73 55.51
N TRP A 14 -11.57 14.66 55.51
CA TRP A 14 -12.04 13.29 55.29
C TRP A 14 -11.29 12.29 56.19
N PRO A 15 -11.94 11.19 56.62
CA PRO A 15 -11.28 10.15 57.41
C PRO A 15 -10.14 9.46 56.63
N GLU A 16 -9.05 9.16 57.32
CA GLU A 16 -7.96 8.35 56.78
C GLU A 16 -8.44 6.90 56.52
N PHE A 17 -7.97 6.29 55.44
CA PHE A 17 -8.27 4.90 55.11
C PHE A 17 -7.83 3.95 56.24
N ASN A 18 -8.81 3.21 56.77
CA ASN A 18 -8.61 2.17 57.77
C ASN A 18 -9.21 0.84 57.27
N PRO A 19 -8.39 -0.20 57.01
CA PRO A 19 -8.87 -1.47 56.46
C PRO A 19 -9.89 -2.22 57.33
N SER A 20 -10.09 -1.81 58.58
CA SER A 20 -10.98 -2.47 59.53
C SER A 20 -12.37 -1.82 59.66
N SER A 21 -12.62 -0.66 59.04
CA SER A 21 -13.89 0.05 59.22
C SER A 21 -14.22 0.97 58.04
N PHE A 22 -15.33 0.67 57.38
CA PHE A 22 -15.87 1.46 56.27
C PHE A 22 -17.36 1.74 56.48
N SER A 23 -17.80 2.95 56.12
CA SER A 23 -19.20 3.35 56.07
C SER A 23 -19.59 3.60 54.61
N PRO A 24 -20.80 3.19 54.18
CA PRO A 24 -21.32 3.51 52.85
C PRO A 24 -21.29 5.00 52.51
N ASN A 25 -21.12 5.34 51.22
CA ASN A 25 -21.21 6.70 50.68
C ASN A 25 -20.21 7.70 51.30
N GLN A 26 -19.08 7.22 51.79
CA GLN A 26 -18.08 8.04 52.48
C GLN A 26 -16.80 8.21 51.63
N THR A 27 -16.16 9.37 51.73
CA THR A 27 -14.82 9.61 51.16
C THR A 27 -13.75 9.32 52.19
N TYR A 28 -12.71 8.59 51.79
CA TYR A 28 -11.51 8.28 52.57
C TYR A 28 -10.25 8.77 51.86
N VAL A 29 -9.25 9.19 52.63
CA VAL A 29 -7.95 9.63 52.11
C VAL A 29 -6.87 8.62 52.46
N VAL A 30 -5.94 8.39 51.55
CA VAL A 30 -4.75 7.53 51.73
C VAL A 30 -3.51 8.42 51.70
N THR A 31 -3.04 8.86 52.87
CA THR A 31 -1.88 9.77 52.98
C THR A 31 -0.56 9.04 53.21
N THR A 32 -0.61 7.83 53.75
CA THR A 32 0.56 6.99 54.05
C THR A 32 0.37 5.57 53.52
N THR A 33 1.42 4.75 53.59
CA THR A 33 1.28 3.32 53.25
C THR A 33 0.30 2.64 54.20
N LYS A 34 -0.76 2.04 53.66
CA LYS A 34 -1.78 1.27 54.38
C LYS A 34 -1.62 -0.21 54.13
N THR A 35 -1.41 -0.94 55.21
CA THR A 35 -1.07 -2.36 55.15
C THR A 35 -2.31 -3.22 55.38
N LEU A 36 -2.63 -4.10 54.43
CA LEU A 36 -3.69 -5.09 54.54
C LEU A 36 -3.15 -6.36 55.20
N THR A 37 -3.75 -6.75 56.32
CA THR A 37 -3.43 -8.01 57.02
C THR A 37 -4.32 -9.18 56.58
N SER A 38 -5.44 -8.90 55.92
CA SER A 38 -6.40 -9.87 55.39
C SER A 38 -7.06 -9.31 54.13
N ASN A 39 -7.92 -10.10 53.46
CA ASN A 39 -8.73 -9.60 52.35
C ASN A 39 -9.76 -8.58 52.88
N VAL A 40 -9.94 -7.48 52.15
CA VAL A 40 -10.81 -6.37 52.55
C VAL A 40 -11.92 -6.18 51.53
N ILE A 41 -13.15 -6.04 52.02
CA ILE A 41 -14.32 -5.66 51.21
C ILE A 41 -14.71 -4.24 51.62
N LEU A 42 -14.74 -3.33 50.65
CA LEU A 42 -15.11 -1.94 50.85
C LEU A 42 -16.63 -1.81 50.90
N SER A 43 -17.12 -0.88 51.74
CA SER A 43 -18.54 -0.50 51.73
C SER A 43 -18.94 0.10 50.39
N GLU A 44 -20.24 0.09 50.11
CA GLU A 44 -20.78 0.63 48.85
C GLU A 44 -20.49 2.14 48.68
N ASN A 45 -20.26 2.54 47.43
CA ASN A 45 -20.19 3.92 46.97
C ASN A 45 -19.16 4.79 47.71
N ILE A 46 -18.08 4.19 48.23
CA ILE A 46 -17.00 4.97 48.84
C ILE A 46 -16.11 5.63 47.78
N THR A 47 -15.47 6.75 48.15
CA THR A 47 -14.43 7.38 47.31
C THR A 47 -13.07 7.27 48.01
N LEU A 48 -12.05 6.78 47.30
CA LEU A 48 -10.66 6.76 47.76
C LEU A 48 -9.85 7.86 47.09
N ILE A 49 -9.29 8.76 47.90
CA ILE A 49 -8.38 9.81 47.44
C ILE A 49 -6.94 9.44 47.85
N PHE A 50 -6.08 9.15 46.88
CA PHE A 50 -4.66 8.90 47.13
C PHE A 50 -3.89 10.22 47.19
N ALA A 51 -3.34 10.51 48.36
CA ALA A 51 -2.72 11.78 48.73
C ALA A 51 -1.25 11.55 49.16
N GLY A 52 -0.51 10.77 48.37
CA GLY A 52 0.89 10.37 48.64
C GLY A 52 1.04 9.01 49.32
N GLY A 53 -0.04 8.41 49.82
CA GLY A 53 -0.04 7.04 50.35
C GLY A 53 -0.28 5.97 49.27
N LYS A 54 -0.17 4.71 49.69
CA LYS A 54 -0.39 3.51 48.86
C LYS A 54 -0.94 2.36 49.70
N ILE A 55 -1.55 1.36 49.08
CA ILE A 55 -2.04 0.16 49.75
C ILE A 55 -1.08 -1.00 49.49
N ALA A 56 -0.69 -1.71 50.55
CA ALA A 56 0.31 -2.77 50.54
C ALA A 56 -0.14 -3.99 51.33
N SER A 57 0.46 -5.16 51.06
CA SER A 57 0.27 -6.36 51.89
C SER A 57 1.16 -6.31 53.13
N ASN A 58 0.72 -6.94 54.23
CA ASN A 58 1.51 -7.08 55.45
C ASN A 58 2.68 -8.04 55.34
N ALA A 59 2.72 -8.85 54.28
CA ALA A 59 3.78 -9.81 54.03
C ALA A 59 4.13 -9.84 52.55
N SER A 60 5.42 -9.78 52.24
CA SER A 60 5.94 -9.98 50.89
C SER A 60 5.45 -11.31 50.32
N ASN A 61 5.14 -11.35 49.02
CA ASN A 61 4.64 -12.54 48.32
C ASN A 61 3.31 -13.10 48.86
N THR A 62 2.60 -12.37 49.73
CA THR A 62 1.25 -12.76 50.17
C THR A 62 0.22 -11.86 49.51
N THR A 63 -0.52 -12.42 48.55
CA THR A 63 -1.58 -11.67 47.85
C THR A 63 -2.73 -11.31 48.80
N ARG A 64 -3.18 -10.06 48.74
CA ARG A 64 -4.35 -9.56 49.46
C ARG A 64 -5.37 -9.03 48.47
N ILE A 65 -6.62 -9.44 48.64
CA ILE A 65 -7.72 -8.96 47.80
C ILE A 65 -8.31 -7.70 48.43
N LEU A 66 -8.38 -6.62 47.66
CA LEU A 66 -9.16 -5.43 47.99
C LEU A 66 -10.35 -5.37 47.03
N LYS A 67 -11.55 -5.60 47.57
CA LYS A 67 -12.79 -5.67 46.80
C LYS A 67 -13.57 -4.36 46.88
N GLY A 68 -13.67 -3.65 45.76
CA GLY A 68 -14.49 -2.45 45.62
C GLY A 68 -15.97 -2.76 45.44
N ASN A 69 -16.83 -1.84 45.85
CA ASN A 69 -18.27 -1.92 45.67
C ASN A 69 -18.80 -0.56 45.18
N ASN A 70 -18.76 -0.35 43.86
CA ASN A 70 -18.97 0.96 43.22
C ASN A 70 -18.03 2.02 43.80
N THR A 71 -16.78 1.63 44.03
CA THR A 71 -15.79 2.46 44.70
C THR A 71 -15.13 3.43 43.70
N HIS A 72 -15.17 4.74 43.99
CA HIS A 72 -14.49 5.76 43.20
C HIS A 72 -13.01 5.88 43.57
N ILE A 73 -12.15 6.16 42.57
CA ILE A 73 -10.73 6.46 42.79
C ILE A 73 -10.38 7.85 42.26
N ILE A 74 -9.70 8.63 43.09
CA ILE A 74 -9.00 9.86 42.70
C ILE A 74 -7.55 9.70 43.13
N ALA A 75 -6.63 9.65 42.17
CA ALA A 75 -5.22 9.37 42.46
C ALA A 75 -4.27 10.11 41.52
N PRO A 76 -3.05 10.46 42.00
CA PRO A 76 -1.97 10.90 41.13
C PRO A 76 -1.50 9.76 40.22
N ILE A 77 -0.73 10.10 39.19
CA ILE A 77 -0.11 9.13 38.27
C ILE A 77 1.18 8.60 38.91
N SER A 78 1.03 7.83 39.98
CA SER A 78 2.12 7.21 40.74
C SER A 78 1.66 5.91 41.38
N LEU A 79 2.57 5.12 41.95
CA LEU A 79 2.25 3.86 42.63
C LEU A 79 1.25 4.07 43.77
N ILE A 80 0.10 3.39 43.71
CA ILE A 80 -0.95 3.42 44.74
C ILE A 80 -1.34 2.02 45.23
N PHE A 81 -1.03 0.97 44.47
CA PHE A 81 -1.21 -0.42 44.86
C PHE A 81 0.09 -1.20 44.69
N GLU A 82 0.60 -1.80 45.77
CA GLU A 82 1.76 -2.68 45.69
C GLU A 82 1.45 -3.97 44.90
N LYS A 83 2.51 -4.64 44.44
CA LYS A 83 2.38 -5.81 43.56
C LYS A 83 1.56 -6.96 44.19
N GLU A 84 1.54 -7.08 45.51
CA GLU A 84 0.76 -8.09 46.25
C GLU A 84 -0.73 -7.76 46.38
N ILE A 85 -1.18 -6.57 45.97
CA ILE A 85 -2.60 -6.22 46.02
C ILE A 85 -3.30 -6.69 44.74
N GLN A 86 -4.33 -7.52 44.92
CA GLN A 86 -5.26 -7.92 43.88
C GLN A 86 -6.57 -7.14 44.04
N LEU A 87 -7.02 -6.51 42.96
CA LEU A 87 -8.25 -5.72 42.96
C LEU A 87 -9.41 -6.56 42.41
N ASP A 88 -10.54 -6.55 43.12
CA ASP A 88 -11.78 -7.22 42.70
C ASP A 88 -12.99 -6.30 42.92
N GLY A 89 -14.16 -6.67 42.42
CA GLY A 89 -15.40 -5.93 42.61
C GLY A 89 -15.63 -4.80 41.60
N SER A 90 -16.43 -3.81 41.98
CA SER A 90 -16.83 -2.69 41.11
C SER A 90 -16.10 -1.41 41.49
N TRP A 91 -15.45 -0.78 40.50
CA TRP A 91 -14.63 0.41 40.66
C TRP A 91 -14.99 1.44 39.60
N ILE A 92 -15.02 2.70 40.00
CA ILE A 92 -15.40 3.83 39.14
C ILE A 92 -14.19 4.77 39.03
N MET A 93 -13.71 4.94 37.80
CA MET A 93 -12.57 5.80 37.46
C MET A 93 -12.67 6.21 36.00
N ASP A 94 -12.22 7.42 35.67
CA ASP A 94 -12.21 7.89 34.28
C ASP A 94 -11.28 7.00 33.43
N ARG A 95 -10.04 6.82 33.91
CA ARG A 95 -9.02 5.97 33.28
C ARG A 95 -8.17 5.27 34.34
N ALA A 96 -7.57 4.15 33.96
CA ALA A 96 -6.57 3.46 34.77
C ALA A 96 -5.16 3.78 34.24
N TYR A 97 -4.18 3.84 35.15
CA TYR A 97 -2.79 4.13 34.83
C TYR A 97 -1.91 2.95 35.23
N PRO A 98 -1.04 2.43 34.36
CA PRO A 98 -0.04 1.43 34.75
C PRO A 98 0.85 1.86 35.92
N GLN A 99 1.07 3.16 36.10
CA GLN A 99 1.84 3.73 37.21
C GLN A 99 1.23 3.40 38.57
N TRP A 100 -0.09 3.23 38.65
CA TRP A 100 -0.77 2.80 39.89
C TRP A 100 -0.26 1.45 40.39
N PHE A 101 0.32 0.64 39.50
CA PHE A 101 0.85 -0.71 39.74
C PHE A 101 2.37 -0.80 39.56
N GLY A 102 3.06 0.33 39.45
CA GLY A 102 4.53 0.39 39.46
C GLY A 102 5.21 0.49 38.10
N ALA A 103 4.47 0.71 37.00
CA ALA A 103 5.10 1.07 35.73
C ALA A 103 5.88 2.39 35.89
N LYS A 104 7.03 2.48 35.24
CA LYS A 104 7.86 3.69 35.21
C LYS A 104 8.27 4.00 33.79
N ASN A 105 8.11 5.26 33.41
CA ASN A 105 8.62 5.78 32.15
C ASN A 105 10.10 6.16 32.28
N ASN A 106 10.84 6.01 31.19
CA ASN A 106 12.26 6.33 31.05
C ASN A 106 13.16 5.61 32.10
N ASP A 107 12.76 4.41 32.53
CA ASP A 107 13.53 3.56 33.43
C ASP A 107 13.73 2.18 32.81
N GLU A 108 14.90 1.98 32.19
CA GLU A 108 15.30 0.71 31.55
C GLU A 108 15.45 -0.46 32.52
N ASN A 109 15.52 -0.18 33.83
CA ASN A 109 15.61 -1.20 34.87
C ASN A 109 14.24 -1.72 35.31
N THR A 110 13.16 -1.00 34.97
CA THR A 110 11.80 -1.37 35.33
C THR A 110 11.10 -2.09 34.19
N ASP A 111 10.66 -3.32 34.44
CA ASP A 111 9.72 -4.03 33.57
C ASP A 111 8.28 -3.58 33.85
N SER A 112 7.68 -2.86 32.90
CA SER A 112 6.32 -2.34 33.01
C SER A 112 5.24 -3.34 32.56
N SER A 113 5.61 -4.55 32.10
CA SER A 113 4.64 -5.51 31.53
C SER A 113 3.52 -5.88 32.51
N ASP A 114 3.89 -6.27 33.72
CA ASP A 114 2.93 -6.73 34.73
C ASP A 114 2.04 -5.56 35.22
N ALA A 115 2.60 -4.35 35.32
CA ALA A 115 1.87 -3.16 35.71
C ALA A 115 0.84 -2.72 34.65
N ILE A 116 1.21 -2.79 33.36
CA ILE A 116 0.29 -2.51 32.25
C ILE A 116 -0.84 -3.55 32.22
N ASN A 117 -0.51 -4.84 32.29
CA ASN A 117 -1.49 -5.91 32.29
C ASN A 117 -2.44 -5.82 33.49
N LYS A 118 -1.95 -5.43 34.68
CA LYS A 118 -2.79 -5.17 35.85
C LYS A 118 -3.73 -3.99 35.66
N ALA A 119 -3.28 -2.89 35.06
CA ALA A 119 -4.15 -1.75 34.76
C ALA A 119 -5.28 -2.14 33.78
N ILE A 120 -4.97 -2.96 32.77
CA ILE A 120 -5.95 -3.53 31.84
C ILE A 120 -6.98 -4.39 32.57
N GLN A 121 -6.52 -5.32 33.41
CA GLN A 121 -7.41 -6.18 34.20
C GLN A 121 -8.29 -5.38 35.17
N PHE A 122 -7.72 -4.33 35.77
CA PHE A 122 -8.41 -3.48 36.73
C PHE A 122 -9.50 -2.62 36.08
N LYS A 123 -9.19 -2.01 34.92
CA LYS A 123 -10.14 -1.14 34.21
C LYS A 123 -11.34 -1.90 33.66
N ARG A 124 -11.16 -3.15 33.23
CA ARG A 124 -12.14 -4.02 32.56
C ARG A 124 -12.64 -3.49 31.20
N VAL A 125 -13.18 -2.28 31.16
CA VAL A 125 -13.68 -1.58 29.96
C VAL A 125 -13.33 -0.09 30.06
N GLY A 126 -12.97 0.52 28.94
CA GLY A 126 -12.60 1.93 28.82
C GLY A 126 -11.08 2.16 28.80
N GLU A 127 -10.66 3.39 29.12
CA GLU A 127 -9.29 3.84 28.86
C GLU A 127 -8.27 3.34 29.90
N VAL A 128 -7.19 2.73 29.40
CA VAL A 128 -5.92 2.54 30.10
C VAL A 128 -4.90 3.47 29.45
N PHE A 129 -4.45 4.47 30.20
CA PHE A 129 -3.65 5.56 29.66
C PHE A 129 -2.19 5.49 30.13
N LEU A 130 -1.27 5.56 29.18
CA LEU A 130 0.16 5.71 29.41
C LEU A 130 0.57 7.14 29.07
N PRO A 131 0.92 7.98 30.07
CA PRO A 131 1.51 9.30 29.83
C PRO A 131 2.82 9.21 29.07
N ARG A 132 3.28 10.35 28.55
CA ARG A 132 4.55 10.45 27.80
C ARG A 132 5.74 9.77 28.47
N GLY A 133 6.60 9.21 27.64
CA GLY A 133 7.85 8.56 28.02
C GLY A 133 7.94 7.12 27.53
N GLN A 134 9.13 6.54 27.72
CA GLN A 134 9.44 5.20 27.24
C GLN A 134 9.22 4.15 28.32
N TYR A 135 8.34 3.19 28.06
CA TYR A 135 8.06 2.07 28.96
C TYR A 135 8.73 0.83 28.40
N TYR A 136 9.59 0.24 29.20
CA TYR A 136 10.23 -1.01 28.83
C TYR A 136 9.45 -2.20 29.35
N ILE A 137 9.34 -3.24 28.52
CA ILE A 137 8.59 -4.46 28.82
C ILE A 137 9.41 -5.71 28.49
N ASN A 138 9.18 -6.79 29.25
CA ASN A 138 9.74 -8.12 29.00
C ASN A 138 8.71 -9.12 28.48
N LYS A 139 7.41 -8.85 28.65
CA LYS A 139 6.33 -9.80 28.37
C LYS A 139 5.25 -9.14 27.52
N THR A 140 4.48 -9.98 26.84
CA THR A 140 3.34 -9.54 26.04
C THR A 140 2.30 -8.78 26.86
N ILE A 141 1.81 -7.68 26.30
CA ILE A 141 0.65 -6.93 26.82
C ILE A 141 -0.62 -7.59 26.29
N ASN A 142 -1.54 -8.00 27.17
CA ASN A 142 -2.78 -8.67 26.81
C ASN A 142 -3.96 -7.71 26.98
N VAL A 143 -4.39 -7.11 25.87
CA VAL A 143 -5.52 -6.19 25.81
C VAL A 143 -6.82 -6.97 25.70
N LYS A 144 -7.79 -6.64 26.55
CA LYS A 144 -9.12 -7.27 26.58
C LYS A 144 -10.12 -6.48 25.74
N VAL A 145 -11.21 -7.13 25.34
CA VAL A 145 -12.31 -6.48 24.63
C VAL A 145 -12.86 -5.31 25.45
N GLY A 146 -13.12 -4.18 24.78
CA GLY A 146 -13.64 -2.96 25.39
C GLY A 146 -12.58 -2.06 26.03
N ILE A 147 -11.31 -2.44 25.98
CA ILE A 147 -10.20 -1.60 26.45
C ILE A 147 -9.74 -0.66 25.35
N ILE A 148 -9.53 0.60 25.72
CA ILE A 148 -8.83 1.60 24.93
C ILE A 148 -7.43 1.76 25.53
N LEU A 149 -6.43 1.11 24.93
CA LEU A 149 -5.03 1.26 25.33
C LEU A 149 -4.44 2.47 24.61
N ARG A 150 -4.22 3.56 25.35
CA ARG A 150 -3.88 4.86 24.77
C ARG A 150 -2.60 5.45 25.33
N GLY A 151 -1.78 6.00 24.45
CA GLY A 151 -0.63 6.82 24.78
C GLY A 151 -0.85 8.33 24.57
N GLU A 152 0.19 9.11 24.83
CA GLU A 152 0.35 10.45 24.26
C GLU A 152 1.00 10.34 22.88
N LYS A 153 0.45 11.04 21.89
CA LYS A 153 0.90 10.94 20.50
C LYS A 153 2.37 11.32 20.38
N ALA A 154 3.21 10.36 19.96
CA ALA A 154 4.64 10.58 19.80
C ALA A 154 4.95 11.37 18.53
N TYR A 155 5.75 12.43 18.66
CA TYR A 155 6.42 13.12 17.56
C TYR A 155 7.93 12.89 17.68
N THR A 156 8.54 12.34 16.63
CA THR A 156 10.00 12.22 16.54
C THR A 156 10.53 13.36 15.68
N TYR A 157 11.06 14.40 16.33
CA TYR A 157 11.80 15.46 15.66
C TYR A 157 13.28 15.06 15.58
N LYS A 158 13.93 15.26 14.42
CA LYS A 158 15.39 15.18 14.30
C LYS A 158 15.89 16.60 14.04
N ASP A 159 16.46 17.25 15.04
CA ASP A 159 17.17 18.50 14.82
C ASP A 159 18.48 18.20 14.10
N THR A 160 18.58 18.59 12.84
CA THR A 160 19.79 18.36 12.02
C THR A 160 20.95 19.27 12.40
N ASN A 161 20.73 20.30 13.23
CA ASN A 161 21.76 21.26 13.65
C ASN A 161 22.32 20.96 15.04
N ASN A 162 21.73 20.02 15.79
CA ASN A 162 22.18 19.64 17.11
C ASN A 162 22.82 18.23 17.08
N THR A 163 24.14 18.18 17.05
CA THR A 163 24.94 16.93 17.04
C THR A 163 24.96 16.23 18.40
N SER A 164 24.36 16.81 19.45
CA SER A 164 24.07 16.07 20.68
C SER A 164 22.90 15.11 20.41
N GLN A 165 23.23 13.86 20.09
CA GLN A 165 22.30 12.79 19.64
C GLN A 165 21.19 12.38 20.64
N ASN A 166 20.86 13.18 21.65
CA ASN A 166 19.96 12.78 22.74
C ASN A 166 18.60 13.48 22.76
N ASP A 167 18.30 14.41 21.85
CA ASP A 167 16.99 15.10 21.81
C ASP A 167 15.86 14.28 21.15
N TYR A 168 16.09 12.99 20.84
CA TYR A 168 15.03 12.06 20.42
C TYR A 168 14.02 11.70 21.52
N LEU A 169 14.21 12.19 22.75
CA LEU A 169 13.42 11.76 23.89
C LEU A 169 12.01 12.37 23.90
N ASN A 170 11.11 11.65 23.24
CA ASN A 170 9.84 11.22 23.83
C ASN A 170 8.82 12.34 24.09
N GLN A 171 8.41 13.07 23.05
CA GLN A 171 7.21 13.93 23.13
C GLN A 171 5.88 13.13 23.19
N GLY A 172 5.94 11.80 23.28
CA GLY A 172 4.78 10.94 23.50
C GLY A 172 5.14 9.59 24.13
N THR A 173 4.25 8.62 24.02
CA THR A 173 4.36 7.31 24.65
C THR A 173 5.08 6.32 23.75
N ILE A 174 6.16 5.73 24.26
CA ILE A 174 6.93 4.69 23.58
C ILE A 174 6.85 3.40 24.38
N ILE A 175 6.60 2.28 23.70
CA ILE A 175 6.72 0.94 24.30
C ILE A 175 7.83 0.18 23.58
N SER A 176 8.79 -0.33 24.36
CA SER A 176 9.97 -1.03 23.85
C SER A 176 10.25 -2.32 24.63
N PRO A 177 10.75 -3.38 23.99
CA PRO A 177 11.35 -4.48 24.73
C PRO A 177 12.55 -3.96 25.55
N ARG A 178 12.77 -4.47 26.77
CA ARG A 178 13.98 -4.13 27.54
C ARG A 178 15.23 -4.57 26.78
N PRO A 179 16.35 -3.83 26.90
CA PRO A 179 17.61 -4.21 26.27
C PRO A 179 18.24 -5.48 26.88
N ASN A 180 17.98 -5.75 28.17
CA ASN A 180 18.61 -6.85 28.92
C ASN A 180 17.69 -8.07 29.09
N SER A 181 18.30 -9.24 29.33
CA SER A 181 17.71 -10.59 29.28
C SER A 181 16.43 -10.81 30.13
N GLY A 182 15.68 -11.87 29.78
CA GLY A 182 14.41 -12.24 30.43
C GLY A 182 13.16 -11.97 29.59
N LEU A 183 13.30 -11.79 28.28
CA LEU A 183 12.20 -11.56 27.35
C LEU A 183 11.36 -12.84 27.16
N SER A 184 10.04 -12.71 27.27
CA SER A 184 9.06 -13.78 27.11
C SER A 184 7.80 -13.24 26.41
N PHE A 185 7.92 -13.03 25.10
CA PHE A 185 6.81 -12.59 24.26
C PHE A 185 6.09 -13.81 23.67
N SER A 186 4.84 -14.01 24.08
CA SER A 186 3.95 -15.06 23.53
C SER A 186 3.83 -14.85 22.02
N GLY A 187 4.21 -15.87 21.24
CA GLY A 187 4.14 -15.79 19.78
C GLY A 187 5.12 -14.83 19.09
N ASN A 188 6.10 -14.30 19.83
CA ASN A 188 6.88 -13.13 19.43
C ASN A 188 6.03 -11.87 19.17
N PHE A 189 4.87 -11.72 19.83
CA PHE A 189 4.07 -10.50 19.76
C PHE A 189 4.22 -9.64 21.01
N LEU A 190 4.41 -8.34 20.79
CA LEU A 190 4.49 -7.34 21.85
C LEU A 190 3.12 -7.12 22.50
N VAL A 191 2.05 -7.08 21.70
CA VAL A 191 0.67 -6.93 22.14
C VAL A 191 -0.21 -8.04 21.55
N LYS A 192 -1.10 -8.60 22.37
CA LYS A 192 -2.20 -9.47 21.94
C LYS A 192 -3.53 -8.84 22.35
N VAL A 193 -4.49 -8.80 21.43
CA VAL A 193 -5.81 -8.20 21.65
C VAL A 193 -6.89 -9.24 21.43
N ASN A 194 -7.60 -9.62 22.49
CA ASN A 194 -8.69 -10.60 22.40
C ASN A 194 -8.26 -11.94 21.76
N VAL A 195 -7.02 -12.41 21.95
CA VAL A 195 -6.50 -13.63 21.29
C VAL A 195 -6.17 -14.72 22.31
N SER A 196 -6.69 -15.93 22.04
CA SER A 196 -6.23 -17.19 22.58
C SER A 196 -5.32 -17.90 21.57
N GLY A 197 -4.19 -18.46 22.00
CA GLY A 197 -3.16 -19.03 21.11
C GLY A 197 -2.04 -18.04 20.74
N ASP A 198 -0.93 -18.54 20.20
CA ASP A 198 0.34 -17.78 20.09
C ASP A 198 0.68 -17.31 18.67
N ASN A 199 -0.07 -17.64 17.64
CA ASN A 199 0.27 -17.26 16.26
C ASN A 199 -1.00 -16.99 15.43
N PRO A 200 -0.90 -16.27 14.30
CA PRO A 200 -2.05 -15.99 13.44
C PRO A 200 -2.75 -17.24 12.91
N GLU A 201 -1.99 -18.27 12.56
CA GLU A 201 -2.48 -19.47 11.85
C GLU A 201 -3.36 -20.35 12.74
N ASN A 202 -3.03 -20.42 14.04
CA ASN A 202 -3.72 -21.25 15.04
C ASN A 202 -4.38 -20.42 16.16
N GLY A 203 -4.33 -19.10 16.07
CA GLY A 203 -4.96 -18.21 17.02
C GLY A 203 -6.47 -18.22 16.88
N THR A 204 -7.17 -18.02 17.99
CA THR A 204 -8.62 -17.80 18.05
C THR A 204 -8.94 -16.60 18.95
N TRP A 205 -10.18 -16.12 18.96
CA TRP A 205 -10.58 -15.08 19.89
C TRP A 205 -10.75 -15.60 21.33
N GLU A 206 -10.51 -14.75 22.33
CA GLU A 206 -10.95 -15.01 23.71
C GLU A 206 -12.46 -14.78 23.85
N TYR A 207 -12.99 -13.77 23.14
CA TYR A 207 -14.40 -13.42 23.07
C TYR A 207 -14.81 -13.23 21.60
N ALA A 208 -15.80 -14.00 21.16
CA ALA A 208 -16.28 -14.02 19.78
C ALA A 208 -17.18 -12.82 19.46
N TYR A 209 -17.25 -12.44 18.18
CA TYR A 209 -18.23 -11.48 17.65
C TYR A 209 -18.24 -10.14 18.41
N THR A 210 -17.06 -9.53 18.56
CA THR A 210 -16.88 -8.28 19.29
C THR A 210 -17.40 -7.07 18.52
N GLU A 211 -17.87 -6.07 19.25
CA GLU A 211 -18.27 -4.75 18.72
C GLU A 211 -17.11 -3.73 18.76
N TYR A 212 -17.34 -2.53 18.22
CA TYR A 212 -16.40 -1.41 18.07
C TYR A 212 -15.96 -0.70 19.38
N HIS A 213 -15.62 -1.45 20.43
CA HIS A 213 -15.22 -0.89 21.74
C HIS A 213 -13.73 -0.95 22.03
N THR A 214 -12.96 -1.74 21.28
CA THR A 214 -11.53 -2.00 21.56
C THR A 214 -10.64 -1.13 20.68
N GLU A 215 -9.70 -0.43 21.29
CA GLU A 215 -8.79 0.47 20.57
C GLU A 215 -7.35 0.40 21.09
N ILE A 216 -6.38 0.51 20.18
CA ILE A 216 -4.99 0.86 20.50
C ILE A 216 -4.65 2.15 19.77
N SER A 217 -4.21 3.18 20.50
CA SER A 217 -3.94 4.47 19.88
C SER A 217 -2.81 5.28 20.48
N ASN A 218 -2.21 6.14 19.64
CA ASN A 218 -1.20 7.13 20.02
C ASN A 218 0.06 6.52 20.69
N ILE A 219 0.45 5.31 20.29
CA ILE A 219 1.63 4.63 20.84
C ILE A 219 2.67 4.43 19.74
N TYR A 220 3.91 4.78 20.05
CA TYR A 220 5.06 4.40 19.25
C TYR A 220 5.68 3.11 19.80
N PHE A 221 5.52 2.01 19.06
CA PHE A 221 6.20 0.76 19.32
C PHE A 221 7.60 0.81 18.70
N CYS A 222 8.63 0.62 19.53
CA CYS A 222 10.01 0.75 19.10
C CYS A 222 10.83 -0.45 19.57
N ASN A 223 11.30 -1.28 18.63
CA ASN A 223 12.20 -2.39 18.87
C ASN A 223 13.59 -2.08 18.30
N LEU A 224 14.49 -1.59 19.16
CA LEU A 224 15.91 -1.43 18.84
C LEU A 224 16.77 -2.49 19.55
N ASN A 225 16.13 -3.51 20.14
CA ASN A 225 16.86 -4.57 20.82
C ASN A 225 17.38 -5.57 19.80
N SER A 226 18.71 -5.57 19.60
CA SER A 226 19.42 -6.45 18.67
C SER A 226 19.31 -7.94 19.01
N SER A 227 18.92 -8.28 20.24
CA SER A 227 18.76 -9.65 20.73
C SER A 227 17.41 -10.27 20.35
N ILE A 228 16.43 -9.49 19.89
CA ILE A 228 15.10 -9.97 19.46
C ILE A 228 14.70 -9.36 18.12
N LYS A 229 15.30 -9.90 17.05
CA LYS A 229 15.11 -9.37 15.69
C LYS A 229 13.77 -9.73 15.05
N ASN A 230 13.13 -10.81 15.50
CA ASN A 230 11.88 -11.33 14.91
C ASN A 230 10.60 -10.88 15.66
N LEU A 231 10.69 -9.83 16.49
CA LEU A 231 9.54 -9.35 17.25
C LEU A 231 8.47 -8.74 16.32
N ARG A 232 7.21 -9.07 16.60
CA ARG A 232 6.01 -8.59 15.92
C ARG A 232 5.25 -7.63 16.85
N GLY A 233 4.54 -6.68 16.27
CA GLY A 233 3.82 -5.65 17.01
C GLY A 233 2.57 -6.19 17.69
N ILE A 234 1.46 -6.25 16.96
CA ILE A 234 0.13 -6.56 17.48
C ILE A 234 -0.44 -7.81 16.80
N LEU A 235 -0.92 -8.76 17.59
CA LEU A 235 -1.82 -9.83 17.13
C LEU A 235 -3.22 -9.56 17.67
N PHE A 236 -4.24 -9.65 16.83
CA PHE A 236 -5.63 -9.45 17.27
C PHE A 236 -6.62 -10.44 16.66
N ALA A 237 -7.77 -10.59 17.32
CA ALA A 237 -8.93 -11.32 16.81
C ALA A 237 -10.23 -10.53 17.08
N GLY A 238 -11.14 -10.51 16.11
CA GLY A 238 -12.38 -9.73 16.17
C GLY A 238 -12.20 -8.25 15.79
N CYS A 239 -13.20 -7.44 16.15
CA CYS A 239 -13.26 -6.00 15.88
C CYS A 239 -12.24 -5.21 16.71
N ILE A 240 -11.51 -4.30 16.05
CA ILE A 240 -10.51 -3.42 16.66
C ILE A 240 -10.32 -2.13 15.85
N ASN A 241 -10.05 -1.03 16.56
CA ASN A 241 -9.51 0.18 15.98
C ASN A 241 -8.03 0.36 16.38
N ILE A 242 -7.13 0.49 15.40
CA ILE A 242 -5.71 0.80 15.63
C ILE A 242 -5.42 2.13 14.94
N GLN A 243 -5.07 3.17 15.72
CA GLN A 243 -4.94 4.51 15.16
C GLN A 243 -3.78 5.33 15.71
N TYR A 244 -3.15 6.13 14.84
CA TYR A 244 -2.01 6.99 15.21
C TYR A 244 -0.85 6.23 15.87
N CYS A 245 -0.68 4.96 15.50
CA CYS A 245 0.40 4.13 16.00
C CYS A 245 1.58 4.11 15.02
N ARG A 246 2.78 3.95 15.58
CA ARG A 246 4.02 3.80 14.79
C ARG A 246 4.76 2.55 15.21
N TRP A 247 5.41 1.88 14.27
CA TRP A 247 6.30 0.76 14.53
C TRP A 247 7.67 1.03 13.91
N LYS A 248 8.72 0.80 14.70
CA LYS A 248 10.11 0.79 14.26
C LYS A 248 10.83 -0.49 14.69
N GLY A 249 11.50 -1.16 13.77
CA GLY A 249 12.36 -2.32 14.04
C GLY A 249 11.61 -3.64 14.33
N PHE A 250 10.37 -3.76 13.85
CA PHE A 250 9.59 -5.00 13.92
C PHE A 250 9.61 -5.72 12.56
N VAL A 251 9.40 -7.03 12.56
CA VAL A 251 9.18 -7.81 11.31
C VAL A 251 7.74 -7.71 10.81
N GLN A 252 6.82 -7.29 11.67
CA GLN A 252 5.41 -7.09 11.35
C GLN A 252 4.80 -6.11 12.34
N ALA A 253 3.98 -5.18 11.84
CA ALA A 253 3.25 -4.21 12.66
C ALA A 253 2.02 -4.87 13.32
N VAL A 254 1.19 -5.47 12.48
CA VAL A 254 -0.14 -5.97 12.86
C VAL A 254 -0.42 -7.27 12.11
N ALA A 255 -0.96 -8.25 12.82
CA ALA A 255 -1.61 -9.42 12.24
C ALA A 255 -2.98 -9.67 12.88
N SER A 256 -3.94 -10.11 12.07
CA SER A 256 -5.15 -10.77 12.57
C SER A 256 -4.97 -12.29 12.56
N THR A 257 -5.73 -12.98 13.41
CA THR A 257 -5.85 -14.44 13.31
C THR A 257 -6.51 -14.85 11.99
N HIS A 258 -6.08 -15.98 11.43
CA HIS A 258 -6.43 -16.37 10.05
C HIS A 258 -7.76 -17.11 9.93
N GLN A 259 -8.22 -17.76 10.99
CA GLN A 259 -9.40 -18.64 10.95
C GLN A 259 -10.68 -17.98 11.49
N ASN A 260 -10.58 -16.77 12.05
CA ASN A 260 -11.68 -16.12 12.74
C ASN A 260 -12.42 -15.12 11.87
N TYR A 261 -13.75 -15.14 11.94
CA TYR A 261 -14.62 -14.17 11.27
C TYR A 261 -14.64 -12.83 12.02
N SER A 262 -13.82 -11.87 11.57
CA SER A 262 -13.53 -10.63 12.29
C SER A 262 -13.95 -9.40 11.49
N ASP A 263 -15.10 -8.83 11.86
CA ASP A 263 -15.63 -7.60 11.25
C ASP A 263 -14.99 -6.34 11.82
N GLY A 264 -15.11 -5.24 11.08
CA GLY A 264 -14.80 -3.91 11.60
C GLY A 264 -13.34 -3.70 11.96
N LYS A 265 -12.43 -4.35 11.22
CA LYS A 265 -10.98 -4.14 11.33
C LYS A 265 -10.65 -2.73 10.83
N SER A 266 -10.18 -1.83 11.71
CA SER A 266 -9.81 -0.46 11.34
C SER A 266 -8.35 -0.18 11.68
N ILE A 267 -7.55 0.21 10.68
CA ILE A 267 -6.15 0.61 10.83
C ILE A 267 -5.96 1.94 10.11
N ILE A 268 -5.80 3.01 10.88
CA ILE A 268 -5.80 4.38 10.35
C ILE A 268 -4.67 5.26 10.89
N HIS A 269 -4.14 6.15 10.07
CA HIS A 269 -3.08 7.10 10.46
C HIS A 269 -1.84 6.43 11.07
N CYS A 270 -1.52 5.21 10.64
CA CYS A 270 -0.43 4.41 11.17
C CYS A 270 0.83 4.52 10.30
N HIS A 271 2.00 4.35 10.92
CA HIS A 271 3.28 4.36 10.22
C HIS A 271 4.10 3.11 10.57
N PHE A 272 4.42 2.31 9.57
CA PHE A 272 5.38 1.22 9.69
C PHE A 272 6.70 1.55 8.97
N SER A 273 7.80 1.49 9.71
CA SER A 273 9.15 1.62 9.15
C SER A 273 10.04 0.55 9.78
N THR A 274 10.79 -0.20 8.97
CA THR A 274 11.75 -1.18 9.51
C THR A 274 13.04 -1.11 8.73
N GLU A 275 14.17 -1.12 9.44
CA GLU A 275 15.52 -1.04 8.87
C GLU A 275 16.25 -2.36 9.20
N TYR A 276 16.78 -3.05 8.19
CA TYR A 276 17.74 -4.15 8.34
C TYR A 276 17.30 -5.33 9.22
N VAL A 277 16.02 -5.70 9.19
CA VAL A 277 15.57 -6.94 9.84
C VAL A 277 15.57 -8.06 8.81
N THR A 278 16.40 -9.08 9.02
CA THR A 278 16.39 -10.33 8.26
C THR A 278 15.62 -11.41 8.99
N HIS A 279 14.65 -12.02 8.32
CA HIS A 279 13.90 -13.18 8.79
C HIS A 279 13.74 -14.24 7.68
N THR A 280 13.15 -15.38 8.01
CA THR A 280 13.05 -16.56 7.14
C THR A 280 11.62 -16.87 6.68
N GLN A 281 10.65 -16.03 7.03
CA GLN A 281 9.23 -16.18 6.70
C GLN A 281 8.80 -15.13 5.67
N ASP A 282 7.84 -15.44 4.82
CA ASP A 282 7.17 -14.42 4.00
C ASP A 282 6.13 -13.70 4.87
N LEU A 283 6.39 -12.44 5.21
CA LEU A 283 5.56 -11.63 6.11
C LEU A 283 5.12 -10.34 5.43
N TYR A 284 3.97 -9.84 5.89
CA TYR A 284 3.49 -8.50 5.57
C TYR A 284 3.53 -7.65 6.83
N ALA A 285 3.89 -6.37 6.69
CA ALA A 285 3.83 -5.39 7.77
C ALA A 285 2.43 -5.33 8.39
N PHE A 286 1.39 -5.41 7.55
CA PHE A 286 0.00 -5.55 7.94
C PHE A 286 -0.58 -6.82 7.32
N ASP A 287 -0.78 -7.85 8.14
CA ASP A 287 -1.33 -9.15 7.74
C ASP A 287 -2.80 -9.26 8.19
N LEU A 288 -3.71 -8.85 7.32
CA LEU A 288 -5.14 -8.74 7.58
C LEU A 288 -5.91 -9.90 6.93
N GLN A 289 -5.59 -11.10 7.39
CA GLN A 289 -6.25 -12.33 6.96
C GLN A 289 -7.46 -12.69 7.83
N GLY A 290 -8.17 -13.74 7.41
CA GLY A 290 -9.39 -14.21 8.04
C GLY A 290 -10.61 -13.45 7.55
N MET A 291 -11.72 -14.19 7.44
CA MET A 291 -12.99 -13.67 6.96
C MET A 291 -13.47 -12.46 7.77
N GLY A 292 -14.26 -11.60 7.15
CA GLY A 292 -14.93 -10.50 7.84
C GLY A 292 -15.20 -9.31 6.93
N ASP A 293 -16.04 -8.42 7.45
CA ASP A 293 -16.65 -7.34 6.70
C ASP A 293 -16.22 -5.97 7.25
N ALA A 294 -16.50 -4.92 6.48
CA ALA A 294 -16.30 -3.51 6.88
C ALA A 294 -14.86 -3.18 7.31
N LEU A 295 -13.86 -3.67 6.59
CA LEU A 295 -12.45 -3.36 6.84
C LEU A 295 -12.10 -1.94 6.35
N LEU A 296 -11.38 -1.19 7.18
CA LEU A 296 -10.84 0.15 6.84
C LEU A 296 -9.32 0.16 6.99
N PHE A 297 -8.61 0.54 5.93
CA PHE A 297 -7.16 0.74 5.94
C PHE A 297 -6.82 2.07 5.27
N LYS A 298 -6.64 3.14 6.07
CA LYS A 298 -6.56 4.51 5.53
C LYS A 298 -5.48 5.39 6.13
N TYR A 299 -4.96 6.33 5.34
CA TYR A 299 -4.00 7.34 5.79
C TYR A 299 -2.71 6.76 6.39
N ASN A 300 -2.33 5.54 5.98
CA ASN A 300 -1.18 4.85 6.52
C ASN A 300 0.06 5.08 5.65
N MET A 301 1.23 4.96 6.28
CA MET A 301 2.54 5.05 5.63
C MET A 301 3.31 3.75 5.89
N ILE A 302 3.64 3.03 4.82
CA ILE A 302 4.27 1.70 4.87
C ILE A 302 5.59 1.76 4.13
N GLN A 303 6.71 1.79 4.87
CA GLN A 303 8.06 1.86 4.32
C GLN A 303 8.94 0.75 4.88
N PRO A 304 8.72 -0.51 4.47
CA PRO A 304 9.51 -1.62 4.94
C PRO A 304 10.81 -1.70 4.15
N ASN A 305 11.90 -1.17 4.72
CA ASN A 305 13.25 -1.41 4.18
C ASN A 305 13.85 -2.74 4.69
N GLY A 306 12.99 -3.60 5.27
CA GLY A 306 13.35 -4.94 5.73
C GLY A 306 13.37 -5.94 4.58
N LYS A 307 14.18 -6.99 4.72
CA LYS A 307 14.36 -8.03 3.71
C LYS A 307 14.35 -9.41 4.36
N TRP A 308 13.82 -10.42 3.72
CA TRP A 308 13.83 -11.80 4.22
C TRP A 308 14.58 -12.73 3.27
N ILE A 309 15.02 -13.89 3.77
CA ILE A 309 15.79 -14.87 2.99
C ILE A 309 14.99 -16.17 2.95
N ASP A 310 14.70 -16.67 1.76
CA ASP A 310 13.97 -17.93 1.59
C ASP A 310 14.86 -19.17 1.78
N THR A 311 14.26 -20.36 1.71
CA THR A 311 14.98 -21.63 1.86
C THR A 311 16.04 -21.89 0.77
N ASN A 312 16.00 -21.13 -0.32
CA ASN A 312 16.95 -21.19 -1.44
C ASN A 312 18.03 -20.09 -1.34
N ASN A 313 18.12 -19.37 -0.21
CA ASN A 313 18.99 -18.21 0.01
C ASN A 313 18.71 -17.00 -0.91
N ILE A 314 17.49 -16.88 -1.42
CA ILE A 314 17.07 -15.71 -2.20
C ILE A 314 16.54 -14.66 -1.25
N GLN A 315 17.00 -13.42 -1.44
CA GLN A 315 16.56 -12.28 -0.65
C GLN A 315 15.30 -11.67 -1.27
N HIS A 316 14.28 -11.44 -0.43
CA HIS A 316 12.99 -10.88 -0.79
C HIS A 316 12.69 -9.65 0.06
N PHE A 317 11.86 -8.74 -0.42
CA PHE A 317 11.39 -7.60 0.39
C PHE A 317 10.21 -8.01 1.29
N LEU A 318 10.14 -7.39 2.47
CA LEU A 318 8.98 -7.54 3.35
C LEU A 318 7.72 -6.95 2.68
N GLY A 319 6.61 -7.68 2.71
CA GLY A 319 5.33 -7.21 2.16
C GLY A 319 4.76 -6.03 2.96
N GLY A 320 3.97 -5.18 2.30
CA GLY A 320 3.30 -4.04 2.94
C GLY A 320 1.98 -4.44 3.58
N LEU A 321 1.03 -4.87 2.75
CA LEU A 321 -0.34 -5.23 3.16
C LEU A 321 -0.77 -6.55 2.53
N ALA A 322 -1.25 -7.49 3.34
CA ALA A 322 -1.98 -8.66 2.89
C ALA A 322 -3.43 -8.57 3.36
N LEU A 323 -4.37 -8.68 2.43
CA LEU A 323 -5.79 -8.81 2.67
C LEU A 323 -6.25 -10.15 2.10
N ASN A 324 -6.86 -10.99 2.93
CA ASN A 324 -7.40 -12.28 2.51
C ASN A 324 -8.80 -12.51 3.06
N GLN A 325 -9.71 -12.98 2.20
CA GLN A 325 -11.09 -13.34 2.55
C GLN A 325 -11.96 -12.21 3.12
N SER A 326 -11.68 -10.94 2.78
CA SER A 326 -12.52 -9.83 3.23
C SER A 326 -13.73 -9.62 2.32
N LEU A 327 -14.88 -9.36 2.92
CA LEU A 327 -16.15 -9.09 2.23
C LEU A 327 -16.59 -7.65 2.54
N GLY A 328 -16.10 -6.70 1.74
CA GLY A 328 -16.24 -5.27 2.01
C GLY A 328 -15.01 -4.71 2.72
N ALA A 329 -14.11 -4.13 1.91
CA ALA A 329 -12.89 -3.48 2.40
C ALA A 329 -12.66 -2.15 1.66
N GLU A 330 -12.21 -1.15 2.40
CA GLU A 330 -11.76 0.12 1.83
C GLU A 330 -10.30 0.38 2.23
N ILE A 331 -9.44 0.39 1.21
CA ILE A 331 -8.00 0.64 1.31
C ILE A 331 -7.72 1.95 0.57
N CYS A 332 -7.60 3.08 1.28
CA CYS A 332 -7.44 4.35 0.60
C CYS A 332 -6.50 5.37 1.27
N ASP A 333 -6.00 6.30 0.45
CA ASP A 333 -5.17 7.42 0.91
C ASP A 333 -3.89 6.99 1.64
N ASN A 334 -3.29 5.86 1.24
CA ASN A 334 -2.06 5.35 1.84
C ASN A 334 -0.82 5.65 0.98
N ILE A 335 0.34 5.73 1.64
CA ILE A 335 1.66 5.68 0.99
C ILE A 335 2.23 4.27 1.25
N ILE A 336 2.43 3.49 0.20
CA ILE A 336 2.82 2.08 0.30
C ILE A 336 4.05 1.80 -0.57
N ASN A 337 5.18 1.60 0.08
CA ASN A 337 6.47 1.36 -0.57
C ASN A 337 6.82 -0.13 -0.56
N ALA A 338 5.84 -1.00 -0.84
CA ALA A 338 5.97 -2.44 -0.69
C ALA A 338 4.86 -3.22 -1.39
N ASN A 339 5.06 -4.53 -1.52
CA ASN A 339 4.08 -5.43 -2.13
C ASN A 339 2.74 -5.45 -1.37
N ILE A 340 1.65 -5.46 -2.14
CA ILE A 340 0.28 -5.58 -1.64
C ILE A 340 -0.33 -6.87 -2.19
N LEU A 341 -1.05 -7.60 -1.34
CA LEU A 341 -1.81 -8.78 -1.72
C LEU A 341 -3.30 -8.57 -1.40
N ILE A 342 -4.16 -8.72 -2.40
CA ILE A 342 -5.61 -8.85 -2.24
C ILE A 342 -6.01 -10.23 -2.75
N LYS A 343 -6.39 -11.12 -1.84
CA LYS A 343 -6.70 -12.52 -2.13
C LYS A 343 -8.10 -12.90 -1.65
N ASN A 344 -8.81 -13.70 -2.44
CA ASN A 344 -10.12 -14.27 -2.09
C ASN A 344 -11.13 -13.25 -1.52
N SER A 345 -11.02 -11.98 -1.89
CA SER A 345 -11.76 -10.88 -1.28
C SER A 345 -12.81 -10.32 -2.26
N LYS A 346 -13.94 -9.85 -1.74
CA LYS A 346 -15.07 -9.37 -2.55
C LYS A 346 -15.54 -8.00 -2.05
N GLY A 347 -15.90 -7.12 -2.99
CA GLY A 347 -16.33 -5.77 -2.64
C GLY A 347 -15.19 -4.91 -2.08
N VAL A 348 -13.99 -5.02 -2.66
CA VAL A 348 -12.83 -4.25 -2.24
C VAL A 348 -12.73 -2.94 -3.03
N ILE A 349 -12.51 -1.83 -2.33
CA ILE A 349 -12.15 -0.53 -2.92
C ILE A 349 -10.69 -0.27 -2.58
N PHE A 350 -9.84 -0.15 -3.59
CA PHE A 350 -8.44 0.28 -3.45
C PHE A 350 -8.29 1.62 -4.17
N GLN A 351 -8.28 2.72 -3.41
CA GLN A 351 -8.47 4.05 -3.99
C GLN A 351 -7.44 5.07 -3.49
N ALA A 352 -6.98 5.97 -4.36
CA ALA A 352 -6.14 7.10 -3.97
C ALA A 352 -4.86 6.70 -3.19
N ASN A 353 -4.32 5.52 -3.45
CA ASN A 353 -3.07 5.08 -2.85
C ASN A 353 -1.88 5.52 -3.72
N HIS A 354 -0.79 5.90 -3.06
CA HIS A 354 0.51 6.15 -3.65
C HIS A 354 1.40 4.94 -3.43
N CYS A 355 1.73 4.23 -4.50
CA CYS A 355 2.53 3.01 -4.48
C CYS A 355 3.87 3.27 -5.19
N GLU A 356 4.98 3.14 -4.48
CA GLU A 356 6.31 3.41 -5.03
C GLU A 356 7.34 2.35 -4.62
N GLY A 357 8.45 2.26 -5.36
CA GLY A 357 9.53 1.33 -5.06
C GLY A 357 9.78 0.31 -6.17
N LYS A 358 11.03 -0.17 -6.22
CA LYS A 358 11.56 -0.96 -7.33
C LYS A 358 10.76 -2.23 -7.62
N GLU A 359 10.27 -2.90 -6.58
CA GLU A 359 9.56 -4.17 -6.70
C GLU A 359 8.13 -4.07 -6.15
N THR A 360 7.60 -2.86 -5.97
CA THR A 360 6.26 -2.65 -5.42
C THR A 360 5.20 -3.05 -6.43
N GLN A 361 4.44 -4.10 -6.10
CA GLN A 361 3.37 -4.63 -6.94
C GLN A 361 2.07 -4.83 -6.13
N LEU A 362 0.94 -4.43 -6.72
CA LEU A 362 -0.38 -4.83 -6.27
C LEU A 362 -0.75 -6.18 -6.90
N ARG A 363 -0.83 -7.23 -6.08
CA ARG A 363 -1.20 -8.58 -6.50
C ARG A 363 -2.64 -8.87 -6.12
N ILE A 364 -3.40 -9.34 -7.10
CA ILE A 364 -4.82 -9.64 -6.98
C ILE A 364 -5.06 -11.09 -7.37
N MET A 365 -5.65 -11.85 -6.44
CA MET A 365 -5.90 -13.28 -6.61
C MET A 365 -7.38 -13.57 -6.30
N CYS A 366 -8.09 -14.15 -7.26
CA CYS A 366 -9.48 -14.63 -7.08
C CYS A 366 -10.40 -13.62 -6.37
N SER A 367 -10.36 -12.35 -6.78
CA SER A 367 -10.98 -11.24 -6.03
C SER A 367 -11.87 -10.36 -6.89
N SER A 368 -12.77 -9.62 -6.24
CA SER A 368 -13.57 -8.57 -6.90
C SER A 368 -13.29 -7.23 -6.26
N ALA A 369 -12.74 -6.31 -7.06
CA ALA A 369 -12.22 -5.04 -6.57
C ALA A 369 -12.34 -3.90 -7.61
N ILE A 370 -12.47 -2.69 -7.09
CA ILE A 370 -12.30 -1.44 -7.86
C ILE A 370 -10.96 -0.84 -7.43
N ILE A 371 -10.05 -0.66 -8.38
CA ILE A 371 -8.79 0.03 -8.20
C ILE A 371 -8.96 1.39 -8.87
N SER A 372 -8.88 2.48 -8.11
CA SER A 372 -9.17 3.80 -8.66
C SER A 372 -8.28 4.92 -8.17
N SER A 373 -7.98 5.88 -9.04
CA SER A 373 -7.22 7.10 -8.72
C SER A 373 -5.88 6.82 -8.01
N CYS A 374 -5.25 5.68 -8.31
CA CYS A 374 -4.00 5.28 -7.68
C CYS A 374 -2.80 5.72 -8.52
N TYR A 375 -1.73 6.06 -7.82
CA TYR A 375 -0.43 6.37 -8.39
C TYR A 375 0.51 5.19 -8.18
N PHE A 376 1.09 4.67 -9.27
CA PHE A 376 2.11 3.63 -9.23
C PHE A 376 3.39 4.16 -9.88
N GLU A 377 4.48 4.26 -9.11
CA GLU A 377 5.82 4.34 -9.71
C GLU A 377 6.11 3.00 -10.40
N LYS A 378 6.50 3.04 -11.68
CA LYS A 378 6.91 1.84 -12.38
C LYS A 378 8.29 1.40 -11.91
N GLY A 379 8.38 0.18 -11.41
CA GLY A 379 9.62 -0.48 -11.01
C GLY A 379 10.04 -1.58 -11.99
N SER A 380 10.82 -2.55 -11.51
CA SER A 380 11.32 -3.71 -12.27
C SER A 380 10.32 -4.87 -12.39
N VAL A 381 9.06 -4.65 -12.02
CA VAL A 381 7.94 -5.59 -12.17
C VAL A 381 6.69 -4.83 -12.62
N PRO A 382 5.67 -5.50 -13.19
CA PRO A 382 4.41 -4.85 -13.51
C PRO A 382 3.78 -4.30 -12.23
N SER A 383 3.26 -3.07 -12.26
CA SER A 383 2.70 -2.42 -11.06
C SER A 383 1.47 -3.16 -10.52
N ILE A 384 0.71 -3.83 -11.39
CA ILE A 384 -0.45 -4.65 -11.03
C ILE A 384 -0.29 -6.06 -11.62
N SER A 385 -0.49 -7.09 -10.81
CA SER A 385 -0.59 -8.49 -11.26
C SER A 385 -1.92 -9.10 -10.82
N ILE A 386 -2.67 -9.64 -11.77
CA ILE A 386 -3.95 -10.33 -11.55
C ILE A 386 -3.78 -11.79 -11.96
N GLN A 387 -3.22 -12.58 -11.05
CA GLN A 387 -2.83 -13.97 -11.31
C GLN A 387 -3.01 -14.81 -10.06
N ASP A 388 -3.57 -16.01 -10.23
CA ASP A 388 -3.53 -17.03 -9.19
C ASP A 388 -2.99 -18.35 -9.74
N PRO A 389 -1.72 -18.70 -9.43
CA PRO A 389 -1.12 -19.97 -9.86
C PRO A 389 -1.88 -21.21 -9.34
N THR A 390 -2.68 -21.05 -8.29
CA THR A 390 -3.46 -22.12 -7.66
C THR A 390 -4.93 -22.14 -8.08
N ALA A 391 -5.39 -21.13 -8.84
CA ALA A 391 -6.76 -21.05 -9.32
C ALA A 391 -7.10 -22.19 -10.30
N ASN A 392 -8.30 -22.75 -10.16
CA ASN A 392 -8.91 -23.58 -11.19
C ASN A 392 -9.56 -22.70 -12.29
N ASN A 393 -10.37 -23.26 -13.19
CA ASN A 393 -11.00 -22.51 -14.28
C ASN A 393 -12.23 -21.69 -13.86
N TYR A 394 -12.76 -21.90 -12.65
CA TYR A 394 -13.92 -21.21 -12.10
C TYR A 394 -13.53 -20.02 -11.21
N ASP A 395 -12.27 -19.94 -10.81
CA ASP A 395 -11.76 -18.87 -9.96
C ASP A 395 -11.39 -17.65 -10.82
N ILE A 396 -12.36 -16.75 -11.00
CA ILE A 396 -12.23 -15.56 -11.85
C ILE A 396 -12.12 -14.30 -10.97
N SER A 397 -11.15 -13.43 -11.30
CA SER A 397 -11.09 -12.09 -10.72
C SER A 397 -11.98 -11.12 -11.51
N ASN A 398 -12.73 -10.25 -10.82
CA ASN A 398 -13.59 -9.23 -11.44
C ASN A 398 -13.15 -7.83 -11.01
N ILE A 399 -12.38 -7.16 -11.87
CA ILE A 399 -11.57 -6.00 -11.54
C ILE A 399 -11.95 -4.81 -12.42
N SER A 400 -12.10 -3.63 -11.81
CA SER A 400 -12.21 -2.36 -12.53
C SER A 400 -11.01 -1.48 -12.22
N LEU A 401 -10.35 -0.95 -13.25
CA LEU A 401 -9.29 0.03 -13.15
C LEU A 401 -9.81 1.39 -13.64
N GLU A 402 -9.74 2.41 -12.77
CA GLU A 402 -10.25 3.74 -13.10
C GLU A 402 -9.25 4.84 -12.73
N ASN A 403 -8.86 5.67 -13.68
CA ASN A 403 -7.95 6.80 -13.44
C ASN A 403 -6.60 6.38 -12.82
N ILE A 404 -6.03 5.27 -13.30
CA ILE A 404 -4.73 4.78 -12.80
C ILE A 404 -3.58 5.51 -13.50
N VAL A 405 -2.59 5.94 -12.71
CA VAL A 405 -1.34 6.53 -13.20
C VAL A 405 -0.22 5.52 -13.01
N PHE A 406 0.34 5.02 -14.12
CA PHE A 406 1.60 4.27 -14.12
C PHE A 406 2.75 5.20 -14.48
N ALA A 407 3.43 5.76 -13.49
CA ALA A 407 4.47 6.75 -13.69
C ALA A 407 5.81 6.10 -14.08
N TYR A 408 6.21 6.32 -15.33
CA TYR A 408 7.56 6.10 -15.82
C TYR A 408 8.39 7.35 -15.56
N TYR A 409 9.31 7.29 -14.59
CA TYR A 409 10.21 8.39 -14.33
C TYR A 409 11.41 8.34 -15.27
N GLU A 410 11.65 9.47 -15.94
CA GLU A 410 12.87 9.67 -16.73
C GLU A 410 14.06 9.93 -15.80
N ASN A 411 15.27 9.55 -16.25
CA ASN A 411 16.52 9.79 -15.53
C ASN A 411 16.56 9.14 -14.13
N GLU A 412 15.93 7.98 -13.97
CA GLU A 412 16.14 7.13 -12.80
C GLU A 412 17.36 6.23 -12.99
N TYR A 413 18.14 6.08 -11.94
CA TYR A 413 19.37 5.30 -11.94
C TYR A 413 19.38 4.33 -10.75
N GLU A 414 20.02 3.17 -10.94
CA GLU A 414 20.22 2.18 -9.87
C GLU A 414 21.23 2.65 -8.82
N ASP A 415 22.13 3.55 -9.21
CA ASP A 415 23.23 4.04 -8.39
C ASP A 415 23.27 5.57 -8.30
N GLU A 416 23.77 6.07 -7.16
CA GLU A 416 23.87 7.51 -6.88
C GLU A 416 24.80 8.26 -7.86
N ASN A 417 25.75 7.56 -8.48
CA ASN A 417 26.67 8.13 -9.46
C ASN A 417 26.08 8.18 -10.88
N LYS A 418 24.83 7.74 -11.06
CA LYS A 418 24.09 7.75 -12.33
C LYS A 418 24.80 6.98 -13.45
N THR A 419 25.39 5.84 -13.14
CA THR A 419 26.12 5.03 -14.11
C THR A 419 25.24 4.00 -14.82
N GLN A 420 24.20 3.53 -14.15
CA GLN A 420 23.28 2.52 -14.67
C GLN A 420 21.83 3.02 -14.60
N PRO A 421 21.17 3.26 -15.75
CA PRO A 421 19.75 3.57 -15.78
C PRO A 421 18.93 2.48 -15.09
N ARG A 422 17.88 2.88 -14.38
CA ARG A 422 17.02 1.95 -13.65
C ARG A 422 16.36 0.97 -14.61
N ASN A 423 16.34 -0.31 -14.24
CA ASN A 423 15.60 -1.29 -15.00
C ASN A 423 14.10 -1.16 -14.67
N ILE A 424 13.34 -0.60 -15.61
CA ILE A 424 11.89 -0.40 -15.47
C ILE A 424 11.17 -1.41 -16.37
N GLU A 425 10.23 -2.14 -15.79
CA GLU A 425 9.46 -3.16 -16.48
C GLU A 425 8.59 -2.56 -17.57
N ARG A 426 8.62 -3.21 -18.74
CA ARG A 426 7.88 -2.83 -19.92
C ARG A 426 6.38 -2.89 -19.70
N TYR A 427 5.85 -3.86 -18.97
CA TYR A 427 4.42 -4.02 -18.77
C TYR A 427 3.91 -3.26 -17.55
N ASP A 428 2.72 -2.68 -17.64
CA ASP A 428 2.05 -1.99 -16.51
C ASP A 428 1.18 -2.96 -15.71
N LEU A 429 0.58 -3.93 -16.42
CA LEU A 429 -0.30 -4.94 -15.86
C LEU A 429 0.05 -6.33 -16.38
N GLN A 430 -0.05 -7.32 -15.49
CA GLN A 430 0.05 -8.74 -15.83
C GLN A 430 -1.23 -9.48 -15.46
N THR A 431 -1.64 -10.46 -16.28
CA THR A 431 -2.77 -11.35 -15.94
C THR A 431 -2.63 -12.77 -16.49
N ASP A 432 -3.28 -13.73 -15.83
CA ASP A 432 -3.36 -15.13 -16.27
C ASP A 432 -4.50 -15.43 -17.24
N GLY A 433 -5.31 -14.42 -17.57
CA GLY A 433 -6.46 -14.55 -18.46
C GLY A 433 -7.70 -15.11 -17.78
N LYS A 434 -7.69 -15.33 -16.46
CA LYS A 434 -8.85 -15.69 -15.62
C LYS A 434 -9.41 -14.44 -14.94
N VAL A 435 -9.68 -13.41 -15.76
CA VAL A 435 -10.11 -12.11 -15.28
C VAL A 435 -11.23 -11.55 -16.16
N ASN A 436 -12.17 -10.86 -15.52
CA ASN A 436 -13.00 -9.85 -16.15
C ASN A 436 -12.45 -8.49 -15.71
N LEU A 437 -11.80 -7.79 -16.63
CA LEU A 437 -11.09 -6.54 -16.38
C LEU A 437 -11.76 -5.42 -17.18
N SER A 438 -12.28 -4.42 -16.48
CA SER A 438 -12.74 -3.15 -17.07
C SER A 438 -11.67 -2.09 -16.86
N ILE A 439 -11.35 -1.31 -17.89
CA ILE A 439 -10.31 -0.28 -17.87
C ILE A 439 -10.92 1.05 -18.30
N LYS A 440 -10.64 2.10 -17.52
CA LYS A 440 -11.08 3.47 -17.79
C LYS A 440 -10.00 4.48 -17.40
N ASN A 441 -9.66 5.38 -18.32
CA ASN A 441 -8.70 6.48 -18.10
C ASN A 441 -7.40 6.05 -17.38
N SER A 442 -6.85 4.90 -17.71
CA SER A 442 -5.70 4.33 -17.00
C SER A 442 -4.51 4.28 -17.92
N PHE A 443 -3.47 5.06 -17.62
CA PHE A 443 -2.42 5.40 -18.58
C PHE A 443 -1.04 5.23 -17.99
N ARG A 444 -0.08 4.95 -18.86
CA ARG A 444 1.33 5.19 -18.55
C ARG A 444 1.61 6.68 -18.68
N HIS A 445 2.25 7.26 -17.68
CA HIS A 445 2.69 8.65 -17.71
C HIS A 445 4.20 8.69 -17.80
N TRP A 446 4.73 9.39 -18.81
CA TRP A 446 6.12 9.85 -18.73
C TRP A 446 6.17 11.00 -17.72
N VAL A 447 7.14 10.97 -16.80
CA VAL A 447 7.28 11.95 -15.73
C VAL A 447 8.73 12.43 -15.68
N GLU A 448 8.91 13.75 -15.76
CA GLU A 448 10.18 14.39 -15.44
C GLU A 448 10.37 14.40 -13.91
N ARG A 449 11.53 13.95 -13.41
CA ARG A 449 11.84 13.98 -11.97
C ARG A 449 11.65 15.40 -11.41
N ASP A 450 11.05 15.47 -10.23
CA ASP A 450 10.70 16.70 -9.49
C ASP A 450 9.65 17.61 -10.16
N TRP A 451 9.21 17.31 -11.39
CA TRP A 451 8.35 18.18 -12.21
C TRP A 451 7.07 17.45 -12.64
N ILE A 452 6.30 16.97 -11.66
CA ILE A 452 5.12 16.11 -11.86
C ILE A 452 4.01 16.73 -12.74
N ASN A 453 3.94 18.06 -12.81
CA ASN A 453 3.00 18.76 -13.68
C ASN A 453 3.33 18.59 -15.17
N ARG A 454 4.55 18.18 -15.51
CA ARG A 454 4.96 17.78 -16.86
C ARG A 454 4.81 16.27 -17.02
N SER A 455 3.57 15.81 -17.06
CA SER A 455 3.27 14.42 -17.39
C SER A 455 2.52 14.30 -18.71
N ALA A 456 2.85 13.26 -19.48
CA ALA A 456 2.22 12.96 -20.76
C ALA A 456 1.62 11.55 -20.72
N PRO A 457 0.31 11.37 -20.99
CA PRO A 457 -0.34 10.06 -20.97
C PRO A 457 -0.09 9.27 -22.27
N TYR A 458 0.20 7.99 -22.10
CA TYR A 458 0.38 6.99 -23.13
C TYR A 458 -0.44 5.74 -22.81
N GLY A 459 -0.70 4.94 -23.84
CA GLY A 459 -1.45 3.70 -23.68
C GLY A 459 -0.66 2.71 -22.83
N MET A 460 -1.33 2.04 -21.89
CA MET A 460 -0.71 1.01 -21.06
C MET A 460 -0.36 -0.25 -21.87
N GLU A 461 0.62 -1.03 -21.41
CA GLU A 461 0.95 -2.35 -21.95
C GLU A 461 0.65 -3.47 -20.95
N ILE A 462 0.11 -4.56 -21.46
CA ILE A 462 -0.32 -5.73 -20.70
C ILE A 462 0.35 -7.01 -21.24
N CYS A 463 0.78 -7.89 -20.34
CA CYS A 463 1.29 -9.22 -20.65
C CYS A 463 0.47 -10.34 -19.99
N ASN A 464 0.70 -11.57 -20.46
CA ASN A 464 0.13 -12.77 -19.86
C ASN A 464 1.04 -13.34 -18.74
N ASN A 465 0.87 -14.63 -18.41
CA ASN A 465 1.70 -15.38 -17.46
C ASN A 465 3.22 -15.20 -17.55
N ASP A 466 3.78 -15.03 -18.74
CA ASP A 466 5.22 -14.82 -18.90
C ASP A 466 5.53 -13.36 -19.29
N VAL A 467 5.98 -12.59 -18.30
CA VAL A 467 6.41 -11.19 -18.47
C VAL A 467 7.50 -11.07 -19.53
N SER A 468 8.37 -12.08 -19.68
CA SER A 468 9.54 -11.98 -20.56
C SER A 468 9.22 -12.14 -22.05
N SER A 469 8.08 -12.76 -22.41
CA SER A 469 7.88 -13.23 -23.79
C SER A 469 6.46 -13.10 -24.34
N SER A 470 5.48 -12.71 -23.53
CA SER A 470 4.08 -12.94 -23.90
C SER A 470 3.17 -11.72 -23.78
N PRO A 471 3.30 -10.75 -24.70
CA PRO A 471 2.41 -9.58 -24.78
C PRO A 471 0.98 -9.98 -25.17
N ILE A 472 -0.01 -9.25 -24.67
CA ILE A 472 -1.39 -9.34 -25.17
C ILE A 472 -1.56 -8.36 -26.33
N ASP A 473 -1.05 -8.74 -27.50
CA ASP A 473 -0.98 -7.86 -28.67
C ASP A 473 -2.34 -7.31 -29.13
N LYS A 474 -3.43 -8.09 -28.98
CA LYS A 474 -4.81 -7.61 -29.26
C LYS A 474 -5.13 -6.34 -28.47
N PHE A 475 -4.68 -6.26 -27.21
CA PHE A 475 -4.83 -5.07 -26.37
C PHE A 475 -3.75 -4.03 -26.68
N ASN A 476 -2.47 -4.41 -26.61
CA ASN A 476 -1.34 -3.47 -26.69
C ASN A 476 -1.31 -2.70 -28.01
N ASN A 477 -1.72 -3.31 -29.13
CA ASN A 477 -1.77 -2.64 -30.42
C ASN A 477 -2.90 -1.60 -30.53
N HIS A 478 -3.86 -1.63 -29.62
CA HIS A 478 -5.00 -0.70 -29.54
C HIS A 478 -5.06 0.03 -28.19
N SER A 479 -3.99 0.01 -27.40
CA SER A 479 -3.99 0.61 -26.06
C SER A 479 -4.24 2.12 -26.10
N TYR A 480 -3.99 2.78 -27.24
CA TYR A 480 -4.35 4.18 -27.48
C TYR A 480 -5.87 4.47 -27.38
N LEU A 481 -6.73 3.43 -27.50
CA LEU A 481 -8.18 3.50 -27.27
C LEU A 481 -8.55 2.79 -25.97
N LEU A 482 -7.99 1.59 -25.76
CA LEU A 482 -8.40 0.69 -24.69
C LEU A 482 -7.94 1.13 -23.29
N SER A 483 -6.91 1.97 -23.20
CA SER A 483 -6.49 2.60 -21.94
C SER A 483 -7.50 3.64 -21.46
N ASN A 484 -8.21 4.28 -22.39
CA ASN A 484 -9.26 5.26 -22.08
C ASN A 484 -10.57 4.57 -21.72
N ARG A 485 -10.97 3.55 -22.48
CA ARG A 485 -12.13 2.70 -22.20
C ARG A 485 -11.89 1.35 -22.85
N GLY A 486 -11.64 0.31 -22.08
CA GLY A 486 -11.37 -1.02 -22.63
C GLY A 486 -11.88 -2.11 -21.71
N ALA A 487 -11.94 -3.33 -22.23
CA ALA A 487 -12.19 -4.50 -21.42
C ALA A 487 -11.41 -5.71 -21.93
N LEU A 488 -10.96 -6.54 -20.98
CA LEU A 488 -10.35 -7.84 -21.20
C LEU A 488 -11.16 -8.88 -20.43
N THR A 489 -11.70 -9.86 -21.12
CA THR A 489 -12.45 -10.96 -20.50
C THR A 489 -11.63 -12.24 -20.50
N THR A 490 -12.21 -13.29 -19.89
CA THR A 490 -11.58 -14.61 -19.78
C THR A 490 -11.03 -15.11 -21.11
N GLY A 491 -9.85 -15.73 -21.07
CA GLY A 491 -9.17 -16.24 -22.28
C GLY A 491 -8.51 -15.15 -23.13
N PHE A 492 -8.21 -13.99 -22.53
CA PHE A 492 -7.55 -12.84 -23.17
C PHE A 492 -8.37 -12.20 -24.31
N SER A 493 -9.70 -12.32 -24.26
CA SER A 493 -10.57 -11.72 -25.26
C SER A 493 -10.72 -10.23 -24.99
N VAL A 494 -10.45 -9.40 -25.99
CA VAL A 494 -10.51 -7.93 -25.89
C VAL A 494 -11.82 -7.46 -26.51
N ILE A 495 -12.56 -6.61 -25.78
CA ILE A 495 -13.76 -5.96 -26.32
C ILE A 495 -13.35 -4.63 -26.94
N GLN A 496 -13.47 -4.54 -28.26
CA GLN A 496 -13.04 -3.38 -29.04
C GLN A 496 -14.24 -2.73 -29.74
N ASP A 497 -14.88 -1.78 -29.04
CA ASP A 497 -16.06 -1.05 -29.54
C ASP A 497 -15.76 0.46 -29.57
N HIS A 498 -15.03 0.88 -30.61
CA HIS A 498 -14.50 2.25 -30.73
C HIS A 498 -14.62 2.80 -32.13
N ALA A 499 -14.57 4.12 -32.25
CA ALA A 499 -14.35 4.80 -33.52
C ALA A 499 -13.20 5.80 -33.36
N VAL A 500 -12.37 5.91 -34.40
CA VAL A 500 -11.26 6.87 -34.46
C VAL A 500 -11.26 7.60 -35.80
N SER A 501 -10.97 8.89 -35.78
CA SER A 501 -10.79 9.71 -36.97
C SER A 501 -9.36 9.59 -37.49
N THR A 502 -9.21 9.34 -38.79
CA THR A 502 -7.90 9.22 -39.43
C THR A 502 -7.49 10.54 -40.08
N LYS A 503 -6.31 11.03 -39.71
CA LYS A 503 -5.72 12.28 -40.20
C LYS A 503 -4.20 12.14 -40.31
N ASN A 504 -3.59 13.10 -40.99
CA ASN A 504 -2.14 13.17 -41.14
C ASN A 504 -1.50 13.82 -39.92
N LEU A 505 -0.27 13.42 -39.63
CA LEU A 505 0.61 14.09 -38.69
C LEU A 505 1.88 14.54 -39.41
N THR A 506 2.52 15.56 -38.85
CA THR A 506 3.94 15.86 -39.10
C THR A 506 4.70 15.85 -37.79
N MET A 507 6.03 15.79 -37.87
CA MET A 507 6.91 15.72 -36.72
C MET A 507 8.18 16.53 -36.93
N SER A 508 8.72 17.04 -35.81
CA SER A 508 10.06 17.60 -35.71
C SER A 508 10.72 17.13 -34.42
N GLY A 509 12.03 17.31 -34.29
CA GLY A 509 12.71 17.01 -33.05
C GLY A 509 13.99 17.80 -32.85
N ALA A 510 14.42 17.89 -31.60
CA ALA A 510 15.63 18.55 -31.17
C ALA A 510 16.17 17.86 -29.90
N THR A 511 17.42 18.14 -29.53
CA THR A 511 17.96 17.71 -28.24
C THR A 511 17.18 18.34 -27.08
N ASN A 512 17.08 17.62 -25.97
CA ASN A 512 16.34 18.03 -24.78
C ASN A 512 17.13 17.68 -23.52
N SER A 513 17.50 18.70 -22.73
CA SER A 513 18.29 18.56 -21.51
C SER A 513 17.57 17.87 -20.34
N HIS A 514 16.27 17.64 -20.47
CA HIS A 514 15.47 16.96 -19.45
C HIS A 514 15.42 15.43 -19.62
N VAL A 515 16.09 14.91 -20.65
CA VAL A 515 16.19 13.49 -20.96
C VAL A 515 17.66 13.15 -21.08
N ASP A 516 18.14 12.15 -20.37
CA ASP A 516 19.51 11.68 -20.50
C ASP A 516 19.63 10.74 -21.71
N TRP A 517 20.69 10.88 -22.50
CA TRP A 517 20.94 9.98 -23.64
C TRP A 517 21.81 8.80 -23.22
N HIS A 518 21.33 7.58 -23.47
CA HIS A 518 21.98 6.34 -23.04
C HIS A 518 22.56 5.50 -24.17
N LYS A 519 22.37 5.91 -25.43
CA LYS A 519 22.92 5.21 -26.59
C LYS A 519 24.26 5.81 -26.99
N ASP A 520 24.96 5.16 -27.91
CA ASP A 520 26.17 5.71 -28.52
C ASP A 520 25.94 7.15 -29.03
N PRO A 521 26.89 8.06 -28.79
CA PRO A 521 26.84 9.39 -29.38
C PRO A 521 26.82 9.34 -30.92
N GLY A 522 26.19 10.34 -31.53
CA GLY A 522 26.20 10.53 -32.98
C GLY A 522 24.99 11.27 -33.53
N THR A 523 24.87 11.25 -34.85
CA THR A 523 23.75 11.83 -35.60
C THR A 523 22.68 10.78 -35.83
N TYR A 524 21.43 11.09 -35.50
CA TYR A 524 20.29 10.19 -35.65
C TYR A 524 19.20 10.82 -36.51
N SER A 525 18.70 10.06 -37.50
CA SER A 525 17.63 10.48 -38.39
C SER A 525 16.35 9.71 -38.07
N TYR A 526 15.22 10.42 -38.03
CA TYR A 526 13.92 9.89 -37.61
C TYR A 526 12.90 9.96 -38.75
N SER A 527 12.13 8.88 -38.90
CA SER A 527 10.93 8.80 -39.76
C SER A 527 9.82 8.07 -39.01
N ALA A 528 8.55 8.20 -39.39
CA ALA A 528 7.48 7.55 -38.66
C ALA A 528 6.27 7.22 -39.54
N ASN A 529 5.43 6.31 -39.05
CA ASN A 529 4.11 6.02 -39.60
C ASN A 529 3.09 6.04 -38.48
N ILE A 530 1.90 6.56 -38.77
CA ILE A 530 0.73 6.26 -37.97
C ILE A 530 0.28 4.83 -38.28
N VAL A 531 -0.05 4.07 -37.24
CA VAL A 531 -0.52 2.69 -37.33
C VAL A 531 -1.88 2.60 -36.67
N TRP A 532 -2.95 2.43 -37.43
CA TRP A 532 -4.30 2.37 -36.87
C TRP A 532 -4.67 0.96 -36.43
N ASP A 533 -4.25 -0.05 -37.20
CA ASP A 533 -4.42 -1.47 -36.91
C ASP A 533 -3.21 -2.21 -37.51
N LYS A 534 -2.39 -2.83 -36.64
CA LYS A 534 -1.20 -3.57 -37.05
C LYS A 534 -1.52 -4.84 -37.82
N THR A 535 -2.56 -5.56 -37.41
CA THR A 535 -2.97 -6.85 -37.98
C THR A 535 -3.41 -6.66 -39.44
N ARG A 536 -4.25 -5.65 -39.68
CA ARG A 536 -4.76 -5.29 -41.01
C ARG A 536 -3.81 -4.42 -41.83
N LYS A 537 -2.69 -3.99 -41.23
CA LYS A 537 -1.75 -3.03 -41.81
C LYS A 537 -2.46 -1.76 -42.29
N LEU A 538 -3.32 -1.20 -41.44
CA LEU A 538 -3.88 0.13 -41.66
C LEU A 538 -2.87 1.18 -41.20
N THR A 539 -2.24 1.88 -42.15
CA THR A 539 -1.18 2.85 -41.84
C THR A 539 -1.36 4.16 -42.58
N THR A 540 -0.82 5.24 -42.01
CA THR A 540 -0.75 6.55 -42.67
C THR A 540 0.69 7.07 -42.56
N PRO A 541 1.41 7.26 -43.68
CA PRO A 541 2.77 7.79 -43.63
C PRO A 541 2.84 9.18 -43.02
N ILE A 542 3.87 9.43 -42.19
CA ILE A 542 4.23 10.78 -41.74
C ILE A 542 5.30 11.29 -42.71
N SER A 543 4.95 12.28 -43.52
CA SER A 543 5.80 12.75 -44.64
C SER A 543 7.04 13.51 -44.19
N SER A 544 7.01 14.12 -43.01
CA SER A 544 8.14 14.84 -42.43
C SER A 544 9.14 13.88 -41.79
N THR A 545 10.42 14.08 -42.06
CA THR A 545 11.55 13.46 -41.36
C THR A 545 12.40 14.55 -40.73
N PHE A 546 13.18 14.22 -39.71
CA PHE A 546 14.14 15.14 -39.12
C PHE A 546 15.41 14.41 -38.71
N THR A 547 16.50 15.16 -38.56
CA THR A 547 17.80 14.66 -38.13
C THR A 547 18.28 15.51 -36.97
N VAL A 548 18.81 14.86 -35.94
CA VAL A 548 19.43 15.53 -34.78
C VAL A 548 20.90 15.12 -34.77
N GLU A 549 21.77 16.13 -34.87
CA GLU A 549 23.21 15.96 -35.00
C GLU A 549 23.89 15.97 -33.62
N ASN A 550 25.00 15.22 -33.50
CA ASN A 550 25.89 15.25 -32.33
C ASN A 550 25.18 15.01 -30.98
N ILE A 551 24.21 14.10 -30.95
CA ILE A 551 23.61 13.65 -29.69
C ILE A 551 24.70 12.95 -28.86
N SER A 552 24.84 13.31 -27.60
CA SER A 552 25.81 12.71 -26.68
C SER A 552 25.27 12.54 -25.26
N ASN A 553 24.84 13.64 -24.63
CA ASN A 553 24.40 13.65 -23.23
C ASN A 553 22.88 13.84 -23.09
N PHE A 554 22.26 14.58 -23.99
CA PHE A 554 20.84 14.95 -23.93
C PHE A 554 20.04 14.18 -24.96
N GLY A 555 18.93 13.60 -24.53
CA GLY A 555 18.01 12.86 -25.37
C GLY A 555 17.25 13.75 -26.35
N VAL A 556 16.25 13.18 -27.02
CA VAL A 556 15.50 13.86 -28.08
C VAL A 556 14.06 14.11 -27.64
N LEU A 557 13.63 15.37 -27.76
CA LEU A 557 12.21 15.71 -27.75
C LEU A 557 11.67 15.66 -29.16
N ILE A 558 10.73 14.76 -29.42
CA ILE A 558 9.99 14.67 -30.67
C ILE A 558 8.63 15.34 -30.46
N THR A 559 8.28 16.27 -31.34
CA THR A 559 6.99 16.99 -31.29
C THR A 559 6.15 16.66 -32.52
N LEU A 560 4.89 16.31 -32.28
CA LEU A 560 3.90 15.96 -33.29
C LEU A 560 2.93 17.12 -33.53
N PHE A 561 2.60 17.36 -34.80
CA PHE A 561 1.70 18.44 -35.23
C PHE A 561 0.54 17.89 -36.06
N GLY A 562 -0.61 18.56 -35.97
CA GLY A 562 -1.83 18.21 -36.73
C GLY A 562 -2.78 17.25 -36.00
N GLY A 563 -2.42 16.81 -34.79
CA GLY A 563 -3.19 15.83 -34.02
C GLY A 563 -4.37 16.39 -33.23
N ASP A 564 -4.50 17.71 -33.11
CA ASP A 564 -5.51 18.37 -32.27
C ASP A 564 -6.95 17.98 -32.66
N THR A 565 -7.18 17.67 -33.93
CA THR A 565 -8.52 17.33 -34.47
C THR A 565 -9.00 15.92 -34.12
N PHE A 566 -8.11 15.03 -33.67
CA PHE A 566 -8.44 13.68 -33.21
C PHE A 566 -7.85 13.39 -31.82
N GLY A 567 -7.44 14.45 -31.11
CA GLY A 567 -6.95 14.39 -29.74
C GLY A 567 -5.66 13.59 -29.57
N TYR A 568 -4.85 13.42 -30.62
CA TYR A 568 -3.66 12.56 -30.58
C TYR A 568 -3.93 11.14 -30.04
N HIS A 569 -5.12 10.57 -30.32
CA HIS A 569 -5.43 9.18 -29.98
C HIS A 569 -5.04 8.28 -31.16
N THR A 570 -3.81 7.80 -31.14
CA THR A 570 -3.28 6.98 -32.22
C THR A 570 -2.09 6.15 -31.77
N PHE A 571 -1.77 5.10 -32.53
CA PHE A 571 -0.50 4.39 -32.40
C PHE A 571 0.50 4.92 -33.43
N ILE A 572 1.73 5.21 -33.02
CA ILE A 572 2.80 5.64 -33.93
C ILE A 572 3.95 4.63 -33.89
N ARG A 573 4.44 4.25 -35.07
CA ARG A 573 5.71 3.56 -35.22
C ARG A 573 6.77 4.54 -35.69
N ILE A 574 7.76 4.78 -34.85
CA ILE A 574 8.90 5.66 -35.15
C ILE A 574 10.08 4.78 -35.52
N PHE A 575 10.84 5.20 -36.51
CA PHE A 575 12.06 4.58 -36.96
C PHE A 575 13.22 5.54 -36.74
N ARG A 576 14.38 5.04 -36.34
CA ARG A 576 15.62 5.82 -36.39
C ARG A 576 16.78 5.07 -37.03
N THR A 577 17.69 5.83 -37.62
CA THR A 577 18.97 5.36 -38.15
C THR A 577 20.11 6.20 -37.59
N LYS A 578 21.24 5.57 -37.28
CA LYS A 578 22.48 6.26 -36.88
C LYS A 578 23.31 6.57 -38.12
N GLY A 579 23.57 7.85 -38.37
CA GLY A 579 24.33 8.32 -39.55
C GLY A 579 23.74 7.79 -40.86
N THR A 580 24.60 7.26 -41.73
CA THR A 580 24.22 6.62 -43.01
C THR A 580 24.08 5.10 -42.91
N SER A 581 23.90 4.54 -41.70
CA SER A 581 23.76 3.11 -41.52
C SER A 581 22.53 2.57 -42.27
N SER A 582 22.67 1.37 -42.85
CA SER A 582 21.54 0.60 -43.40
C SER A 582 20.71 -0.07 -42.31
N SER A 583 21.25 -0.21 -41.09
CA SER A 583 20.49 -0.68 -39.93
C SER A 583 19.61 0.43 -39.37
N PHE A 584 18.38 0.07 -38.99
CA PHE A 584 17.44 0.95 -38.33
C PHE A 584 16.85 0.25 -37.11
N GLU A 585 16.34 1.05 -36.19
CA GLU A 585 15.54 0.60 -35.07
C GLU A 585 14.12 1.15 -35.22
N TYR A 586 13.15 0.50 -34.59
CA TYR A 586 11.79 1.02 -34.50
C TYR A 586 11.26 0.97 -33.06
N CYS A 587 10.40 1.93 -32.73
CA CYS A 587 9.69 2.01 -31.47
C CYS A 587 8.21 2.25 -31.75
N ASP A 588 7.37 1.61 -30.95
CA ASP A 588 5.92 1.55 -31.09
C ASP A 588 5.31 2.25 -29.87
N VAL A 589 4.66 3.41 -30.08
CA VAL A 589 4.14 4.24 -28.99
C VAL A 589 2.64 4.49 -29.17
N ALA A 590 1.86 4.19 -28.13
CA ALA A 590 0.42 4.46 -28.07
C ALA A 590 0.15 5.84 -27.47
N LEU A 591 -0.27 6.80 -28.29
CA LEU A 591 -0.59 8.16 -27.85
C LEU A 591 -2.01 8.25 -27.31
N CYS A 592 -2.18 8.86 -26.13
CA CYS A 592 -3.45 9.02 -25.44
C CYS A 592 -3.71 10.48 -25.04
N GLY A 593 -3.56 11.41 -25.99
CA GLY A 593 -3.77 12.84 -25.70
C GLY A 593 -2.49 13.68 -25.61
N CYS A 594 -1.34 13.12 -25.96
CA CYS A 594 -0.05 13.79 -25.92
C CYS A 594 0.55 13.98 -27.32
N LYS A 595 1.32 15.05 -27.48
CA LYS A 595 2.02 15.39 -28.74
C LYS A 595 3.54 15.40 -28.63
N HIS A 596 4.06 15.26 -27.42
CA HIS A 596 5.49 15.25 -27.12
C HIS A 596 5.90 13.82 -26.81
N LEU A 597 7.09 13.46 -27.25
CA LEU A 597 7.70 12.16 -27.03
C LEU A 597 9.16 12.37 -26.65
N TYR A 598 9.66 11.55 -25.74
CA TYR A 598 10.95 11.72 -25.10
C TYR A 598 11.79 10.47 -25.34
N ASP A 599 12.80 10.57 -26.20
CA ASP A 599 13.70 9.46 -26.57
C ASP A 599 15.02 9.59 -25.80
N ASN A 600 15.31 8.62 -24.95
CA ASN A 600 16.53 8.53 -24.15
C ASN A 600 17.60 7.61 -24.79
N GLY A 601 17.38 7.16 -26.02
CA GLY A 601 18.29 6.25 -26.72
C GLY A 601 18.00 4.77 -26.49
N ASN A 602 17.39 4.41 -25.36
CA ASN A 602 16.99 3.02 -25.06
C ASN A 602 15.49 2.81 -25.27
N SER A 603 14.67 3.83 -24.99
CA SER A 603 13.23 3.82 -25.15
C SER A 603 12.71 5.22 -25.53
N ILE A 604 11.47 5.28 -26.02
CA ILE A 604 10.68 6.51 -26.10
C ILE A 604 9.62 6.43 -25.01
N CYS A 605 9.68 7.28 -23.99
CA CYS A 605 8.70 7.30 -22.89
C CYS A 605 8.48 5.93 -22.21
N GLY A 606 9.53 5.13 -22.09
CA GLY A 606 9.46 3.77 -21.54
C GLY A 606 9.01 2.69 -22.54
N PHE A 607 8.81 3.01 -23.82
CA PHE A 607 8.58 2.03 -24.89
C PHE A 607 9.90 1.72 -25.59
N GLU A 608 10.35 0.47 -25.50
CA GLU A 608 11.69 0.08 -25.94
C GLU A 608 11.89 0.17 -27.47
N TRP A 609 13.10 0.56 -27.86
CA TRP A 609 13.56 0.42 -29.23
C TRP A 609 13.85 -1.04 -29.57
N LYS A 610 13.48 -1.45 -30.78
CA LYS A 610 13.68 -2.80 -31.32
C LYS A 610 14.51 -2.74 -32.59
N THR A 611 15.42 -3.71 -32.76
CA THR A 611 16.18 -3.84 -34.00
C THR A 611 15.25 -4.10 -35.18
N GLY A 612 15.43 -3.35 -36.27
CA GLY A 612 14.60 -3.44 -37.46
C GLY A 612 14.80 -4.75 -38.23
N SER A 613 13.73 -5.52 -38.36
CA SER A 613 13.59 -6.64 -39.30
C SER A 613 12.35 -6.52 -40.20
N GLN A 614 11.51 -5.50 -39.95
CA GLN A 614 10.26 -5.26 -40.67
C GLN A 614 10.39 -4.07 -41.61
N GLU A 615 10.03 -4.23 -42.88
CA GLU A 615 9.99 -3.13 -43.86
C GLU A 615 9.13 -1.95 -43.36
N LYS A 616 9.45 -0.73 -43.82
CA LYS A 616 8.58 0.44 -43.69
C LYS A 616 7.19 0.04 -44.20
N GLN A 617 6.21 -0.10 -43.30
CA GLN A 617 4.93 -0.70 -43.62
C GLN A 617 4.20 0.10 -44.72
N VAL A 618 4.08 -0.49 -45.91
CA VAL A 618 3.12 -0.08 -46.93
C VAL A 618 1.80 -0.78 -46.60
N GLY A 619 0.81 0.00 -46.16
CA GLY A 619 -0.48 -0.46 -45.70
C GLY A 619 -1.64 0.10 -46.52
N VAL A 620 -2.86 -0.33 -46.18
CA VAL A 620 -4.07 0.34 -46.68
C VAL A 620 -4.21 1.67 -45.92
N ILE A 621 -4.35 2.78 -46.65
CA ILE A 621 -4.45 4.11 -46.04
C ILE A 621 -5.92 4.39 -45.73
N PRO A 622 -6.32 4.49 -44.45
CA PRO A 622 -7.69 4.79 -44.09
C PRO A 622 -7.98 6.29 -44.23
N ASN A 623 -9.14 6.65 -44.76
CA ASN A 623 -9.59 8.02 -44.95
C ASN A 623 -10.84 8.33 -44.11
N GLY A 624 -10.77 9.38 -43.29
CA GLY A 624 -11.89 9.85 -42.49
C GLY A 624 -11.99 9.16 -41.13
N ALA A 625 -12.49 7.93 -41.07
CA ALA A 625 -12.68 7.22 -39.81
C ALA A 625 -12.62 5.70 -39.94
N ILE A 626 -12.25 5.04 -38.84
CA ILE A 626 -12.31 3.59 -38.64
C ILE A 626 -13.26 3.33 -37.48
N GLN A 627 -14.17 2.37 -37.65
CA GLN A 627 -15.02 1.83 -36.61
C GLN A 627 -14.58 0.40 -36.33
N PHE A 628 -14.39 0.09 -35.05
CA PHE A 628 -14.10 -1.22 -34.52
C PHE A 628 -15.35 -1.75 -33.83
N SER A 629 -15.70 -3.00 -34.11
CA SER A 629 -16.87 -3.69 -33.55
C SER A 629 -16.49 -5.15 -33.32
N GLY A 630 -16.12 -5.48 -32.08
CA GLY A 630 -15.52 -6.79 -31.77
C GLY A 630 -14.24 -7.03 -32.58
N ASP A 631 -14.13 -8.19 -33.25
CA ASP A 631 -12.99 -8.52 -34.10
C ASP A 631 -13.07 -7.91 -35.52
N ASN A 632 -14.15 -7.19 -35.86
CA ASN A 632 -14.37 -6.62 -37.20
C ASN A 632 -14.15 -5.11 -37.26
N ILE A 633 -13.88 -4.62 -38.47
CA ILE A 633 -13.80 -3.18 -38.74
C ILE A 633 -14.66 -2.71 -39.91
N ILE A 634 -14.99 -1.42 -39.87
CA ILE A 634 -15.50 -0.65 -41.00
C ILE A 634 -14.59 0.56 -41.20
N CYS A 635 -14.00 0.70 -42.39
CA CYS A 635 -13.20 1.87 -42.73
C CYS A 635 -13.48 2.35 -44.15
N ARG A 636 -12.80 3.44 -44.54
CA ARG A 636 -12.83 3.94 -45.92
C ARG A 636 -11.41 4.00 -46.45
N SER A 637 -11.22 3.65 -47.72
CA SER A 637 -9.92 3.81 -48.39
C SER A 637 -10.13 4.05 -49.87
N THR A 638 -9.10 4.58 -50.55
CA THR A 638 -9.07 4.66 -52.02
C THR A 638 -8.48 3.40 -52.65
N SER A 639 -7.88 2.52 -51.83
CA SER A 639 -7.08 1.39 -52.30
C SER A 639 -7.70 0.06 -51.87
N TYR A 640 -7.65 -0.91 -52.78
CA TYR A 640 -8.04 -2.28 -52.50
C TYR A 640 -7.08 -2.94 -51.49
N PRO A 641 -7.59 -3.70 -50.50
CA PRO A 641 -6.77 -4.38 -49.49
C PRO A 641 -5.97 -5.55 -50.08
N VAL A 642 -4.68 -5.33 -50.29
CA VAL A 642 -3.70 -6.34 -50.80
C VAL A 642 -2.74 -6.87 -49.74
N VAL A 643 -2.72 -6.27 -48.56
CA VAL A 643 -1.82 -6.61 -47.45
C VAL A 643 -2.58 -6.68 -46.13
N GLY A 644 -1.96 -7.33 -45.14
CA GLY A 644 -2.53 -7.48 -43.80
C GLY A 644 -3.43 -8.71 -43.68
N THR A 645 -3.77 -9.05 -42.44
CA THR A 645 -4.69 -10.14 -42.11
C THR A 645 -6.05 -9.53 -41.78
N TRP A 646 -7.09 -9.98 -42.48
CA TRP A 646 -8.44 -9.42 -42.42
C TRP A 646 -9.44 -10.48 -41.99
N THR A 647 -10.46 -10.06 -41.24
CA THR A 647 -11.49 -10.93 -40.68
C THR A 647 -12.73 -10.91 -41.56
N ASP A 648 -13.40 -12.04 -41.73
CA ASP A 648 -14.71 -12.09 -42.41
C ASP A 648 -15.69 -11.17 -41.69
N GLY A 649 -16.42 -10.34 -42.44
CA GLY A 649 -17.25 -9.25 -41.93
C GLY A 649 -16.59 -7.87 -41.97
N ASP A 650 -15.27 -7.78 -42.23
CA ASP A 650 -14.61 -6.49 -42.43
C ASP A 650 -15.13 -5.78 -43.69
N ILE A 651 -15.36 -4.47 -43.59
CA ILE A 651 -15.90 -3.64 -44.67
C ILE A 651 -14.96 -2.45 -44.94
N ILE A 652 -14.65 -2.24 -46.22
CA ILE A 652 -13.94 -1.06 -46.69
C ILE A 652 -14.81 -0.36 -47.73
N TYR A 653 -15.26 0.85 -47.42
CA TYR A 653 -15.91 1.72 -48.41
C TYR A 653 -14.86 2.32 -49.34
N ASN A 654 -15.04 2.09 -50.64
CA ASN A 654 -14.16 2.65 -51.66
C ASN A 654 -14.50 4.14 -51.84
N THR A 655 -13.51 4.99 -51.59
CA THR A 655 -13.60 6.45 -51.79
C THR A 655 -12.84 6.92 -53.02
N GLY A 656 -12.30 5.99 -53.81
CA GLY A 656 -11.73 6.25 -55.12
C GLY A 656 -12.79 6.57 -56.17
N THR A 657 -12.35 6.91 -57.37
CA THR A 657 -13.22 7.30 -58.49
C THR A 657 -13.76 6.10 -59.29
N THR A 658 -13.46 4.87 -58.89
CA THR A 658 -13.74 3.63 -59.63
C THR A 658 -14.71 2.73 -58.89
N THR A 659 -15.46 1.90 -59.62
CA THR A 659 -16.24 0.77 -59.04
C THR A 659 -15.31 -0.33 -58.53
N PRO A 660 -15.65 -1.07 -57.45
CA PRO A 660 -16.92 -1.10 -56.72
C PRO A 660 -17.05 0.00 -55.65
N THR A 661 -18.24 0.18 -55.08
CA THR A 661 -18.51 1.17 -54.01
C THR A 661 -18.02 0.73 -52.64
N LEU A 662 -17.93 -0.58 -52.41
CA LEU A 662 -17.30 -1.15 -51.22
C LEU A 662 -16.70 -2.52 -51.49
N TRP A 663 -15.84 -2.94 -50.57
CA TRP A 663 -15.33 -4.30 -50.45
C TRP A 663 -15.75 -4.88 -49.10
N ILE A 664 -16.27 -6.10 -49.09
CA ILE A 664 -16.58 -6.86 -47.88
C ILE A 664 -15.82 -8.18 -47.87
N ARG A 665 -15.25 -8.54 -46.72
CA ARG A 665 -14.55 -9.81 -46.53
C ARG A 665 -15.54 -10.92 -46.19
N VAL A 666 -15.60 -11.98 -46.99
CA VAL A 666 -16.51 -13.12 -46.79
C VAL A 666 -15.80 -14.40 -47.21
N ASN A 667 -15.82 -15.42 -46.35
CA ASN A 667 -15.21 -16.73 -46.58
C ASN A 667 -13.74 -16.62 -47.03
N GLY A 668 -12.96 -15.75 -46.38
CA GLY A 668 -11.55 -15.54 -46.71
C GLY A 668 -11.31 -14.86 -48.06
N ASN A 669 -12.32 -14.25 -48.67
CA ASN A 669 -12.21 -13.54 -49.95
C ASN A 669 -12.84 -12.15 -49.89
N TRP A 670 -12.34 -11.21 -50.69
CA TRP A 670 -12.94 -9.88 -50.81
C TRP A 670 -13.98 -9.89 -51.93
N ILE A 671 -15.20 -9.47 -51.61
CA ILE A 671 -16.29 -9.32 -52.56
C ILE A 671 -16.49 -7.84 -52.86
N ALA A 672 -16.37 -7.49 -54.13
CA ALA A 672 -16.68 -6.17 -54.68
C ALA A 672 -18.20 -5.96 -54.78
N LYS A 673 -18.71 -4.84 -54.25
CA LYS A 673 -20.15 -4.49 -54.30
C LYS A 673 -20.41 -3.07 -54.83
#